data_AF-A0A0S4M621-F1
#
_entry.id   AF-A0A0S4M621-F1
#
_cell.length_a   1.000
_cell.length_b   1.000
_cell.length_c   1.000
_cell.angle_alpha   90.00
_cell.angle_beta   90.00
_cell.angle_gamma   90.00
#
_symmetry.space_group_name_H-M   'P 1'
#
loop_
_entity.id
_entity.type
_entity.pdbx_description
1 polymer ?
#
loop_
_entity_poly.entity_id
_entity_poly.type
_entity_poly.pdbx_seq_one_letter_code
_entity_poly.pdbx_strand_id
1 'polypeptide(L)'
;MSMSNVYDDCNVAIHDYYADNDSQFPLTQLGVTEDYNLNPAALIGVDTTYFSDQFLKDLSLDHIYSTNFESIYRVDDDNFFQLHAIRCGYNLTGDSLSVMNKQKIYFLGEVDSVLNVLNNDFYFLKESGRNYENRLELISNICSSFSKSARDLIPVCTNILQSKVVPTIIKSIFDSVVVDNHCVREMTYPEMEQLFVHFVSTLEKLVIQRVMRCWDNFCYENKGFLSSISVVDYSNPFALEFDYNGVAVFGVTHPAAFMYNFGECISLMAGTKIGNIVSDFIVKCSDTLKNMCSYKCSDICKYSSDSYADIREFRNKLDKLIKGVFDREIIDSSLKYNLSDFLSKLIIWNNQNMGIEVIEKVRLSTVESIVDYAYNSLSSFIREDLYDIVSVYYLKILEGSKYTPKWVVDLGSIEHRWGIKLHPRDSHGISSIRRKYSSKSKVIIRNKMLKMLKEKYEFSDGTTISMSKWSDIVKKLFPIIREAVNNLIDDERLEISKILSNVRIIENTEIFDDHYSGTREATSWEKDSVFHTASKNIDIQTRELSRKLWVGLLKKLKSSEHEECVDLNDDVDSAVEDNGSLVPALLDKSKLPVVTSVLASAGYLPLDSKINYKIISKWGLNIYPDDEKLILFIRRKFSGLIRSSFCKLFSDMLELGAVLPSGKELQVCSWGIVSRELSDVAIKSVESIVEDQYTDLEIILSRFRIVDIDVSNNSSCTVRAITDDEKSMVMIRAKKFISKSLICSARMSWLFVVNNKSNSVGVHPRLKGKNIKLRSAAPISGIKLRYSDNYDISKSSNEFLSEASSIIRDKFSGMLKNKYKFSDGTTIGRFSWNKLYPKLIPIAKEEINNIFEDEIKKLEGIISESRVLVDYVNYCIVDRELTDEEKSYVFRDVIKRLNEDLRRLFSVSWRDITSYGSYHVDAAYFSKDVVDKPSASSIDEINFGEEYAENRDYNPKINLYYEDNCLILKIRDKFMREKVDAVRNKFIEMLTNKYTFDDNTVIDKLPWKQLSKKLLIVARDEVSAIEKKERVAINNILLRSRVIDFRDDGYANAVRDITSEERSSFLISIMKRISRISRCAFRKAWDSLISSQ
;
A
#
# COMPACT_ATOMS: atom_id res chain seq x y z
N MET A 1 4.48 15.70 -49.58
CA MET A 1 5.36 16.44 -48.65
C MET A 1 5.59 15.55 -47.44
N SER A 2 6.72 14.86 -47.47
CA SER A 2 7.12 13.79 -46.55
C SER A 2 8.57 14.00 -46.17
N MET A 3 8.89 13.88 -44.89
CA MET A 3 10.24 13.75 -44.34
C MET A 3 10.09 13.08 -42.96
N SER A 4 10.93 12.19 -42.50
CA SER A 4 11.78 11.12 -43.07
C SER A 4 12.49 10.51 -41.87
N ASN A 5 12.64 9.18 -41.90
CA ASN A 5 13.29 8.35 -40.90
C ASN A 5 14.78 8.69 -40.71
N VAL A 6 15.31 8.43 -39.52
CA VAL A 6 16.73 8.13 -39.29
C VAL A 6 16.81 6.91 -38.37
N TYR A 7 17.30 5.80 -38.92
CA TYR A 7 17.81 4.62 -38.23
C TYR A 7 19.32 4.62 -38.51
N ASP A 8 20.15 4.50 -37.48
CA ASP A 8 21.60 4.33 -37.63
C ASP A 8 21.99 2.86 -37.50
N ASP A 9 22.65 2.37 -38.55
CA ASP A 9 23.46 1.17 -38.63
C ASP A 9 24.83 1.42 -37.97
N CYS A 10 25.32 0.48 -37.17
CA CYS A 10 26.74 0.35 -36.85
C CYS A 10 27.15 -1.13 -36.89
N ASN A 11 27.50 -1.61 -38.09
CA ASN A 11 28.40 -2.75 -38.29
C ASN A 11 29.83 -2.20 -38.39
N VAL A 12 30.72 -2.63 -37.48
CA VAL A 12 32.18 -2.46 -37.67
C VAL A 12 32.86 -3.80 -37.41
N ALA A 13 33.63 -4.20 -38.42
CA ALA A 13 34.43 -5.41 -38.52
C ALA A 13 35.60 -5.42 -37.52
N ILE A 14 35.89 -6.60 -36.98
CA ILE A 14 37.12 -6.91 -36.25
C ILE A 14 37.99 -7.76 -37.17
N HIS A 15 39.15 -7.22 -37.57
CA HIS A 15 40.22 -7.94 -38.25
C HIS A 15 41.48 -7.91 -37.37
N ASP A 16 41.98 -9.12 -37.11
CA ASP A 16 43.36 -9.58 -36.89
C ASP A 16 44.44 -8.60 -36.43
N TYR A 17 45.04 -8.90 -35.27
CA TYR A 17 46.48 -8.77 -35.04
C TYR A 17 46.95 -9.86 -34.06
N TYR A 18 47.57 -10.92 -34.60
CA TYR A 18 48.49 -11.78 -33.85
C TYR A 18 49.90 -11.22 -34.05
N ALA A 19 50.61 -10.95 -32.96
CA ALA A 19 52.05 -10.72 -32.96
C ALA A 19 52.68 -11.62 -31.90
N ASP A 20 53.57 -12.49 -32.38
CA ASP A 20 54.48 -13.35 -31.62
C ASP A 20 55.26 -12.55 -30.57
N ASN A 21 55.36 -13.12 -29.37
CA ASN A 21 56.44 -12.81 -28.44
C ASN A 21 56.86 -14.09 -27.71
N ASP A 22 57.86 -14.75 -28.28
CA ASP A 22 58.72 -15.72 -27.61
C ASP A 22 59.46 -15.03 -26.46
N SER A 23 59.28 -15.51 -25.23
CA SER A 23 60.25 -15.27 -24.16
C SER A 23 60.49 -16.57 -23.38
N GLN A 24 61.70 -17.11 -23.56
CA GLN A 24 62.23 -18.24 -22.81
C GLN A 24 62.48 -17.81 -21.35
N PHE A 25 61.92 -18.56 -20.40
CA PHE A 25 62.31 -18.50 -18.98
C PHE A 25 63.24 -19.67 -18.62
N PRO A 26 64.30 -19.47 -17.82
CA PRO A 26 65.19 -20.55 -17.41
C PRO A 26 64.59 -21.35 -16.25
N LEU A 27 64.56 -22.67 -16.39
CA LEU A 27 64.28 -23.60 -15.30
C LEU A 27 65.34 -23.46 -14.20
N THR A 28 64.90 -23.11 -12.99
CA THR A 28 65.69 -23.30 -11.75
C THR A 28 65.07 -24.44 -10.97
N GLN A 29 65.81 -25.54 -10.82
CA GLN A 29 65.45 -26.65 -9.92
C GLN A 29 65.64 -26.19 -8.47
N LEU A 30 64.53 -26.12 -7.71
CA LEU A 30 64.57 -26.03 -6.25
C LEU A 30 64.34 -27.43 -5.67
N GLY A 31 65.40 -28.01 -5.10
CA GLY A 31 65.30 -29.22 -4.29
C GLY A 31 64.67 -28.90 -2.94
N VAL A 32 63.50 -29.49 -2.67
CA VAL A 32 62.83 -29.42 -1.38
C VAL A 32 63.34 -30.58 -0.53
N THR A 33 63.96 -30.27 0.61
CA THR A 33 64.16 -31.21 1.72
C THR A 33 63.20 -30.83 2.84
N GLU A 34 62.42 -31.80 3.29
CA GLU A 34 61.43 -31.66 4.36
C GLU A 34 62.14 -31.66 5.73
N ASP A 35 62.09 -30.53 6.43
CA ASP A 35 62.04 -30.47 7.90
C ASP A 35 61.66 -29.05 8.35
N TYR A 36 60.48 -28.86 8.94
CA TYR A 36 60.06 -27.56 9.49
C TYR A 36 59.48 -27.69 10.90
N ASN A 37 60.30 -27.27 11.87
CA ASN A 37 59.84 -26.61 13.10
C ASN A 37 60.05 -25.10 12.93
N LEU A 38 59.00 -24.36 12.58
CA LEU A 38 59.05 -22.90 12.46
C LEU A 38 58.50 -22.22 13.72
N ASN A 39 59.27 -21.26 14.22
CA ASN A 39 58.97 -20.43 15.39
C ASN A 39 58.00 -19.29 14.98
N PRO A 40 56.78 -19.19 15.56
CA PRO A 40 55.74 -18.26 15.09
C PRO A 40 56.01 -16.77 15.37
N ALA A 41 57.07 -16.41 16.10
CA ALA A 41 57.30 -15.03 16.55
C ALA A 41 57.91 -14.08 15.50
N ALA A 42 58.32 -14.55 14.31
CA ALA A 42 59.09 -13.75 13.35
C ALA A 42 58.31 -13.19 12.14
N LEU A 43 56.97 -13.35 12.09
CA LEU A 43 56.15 -13.06 10.89
C LEU A 43 55.30 -11.77 10.97
N ILE A 44 55.58 -10.87 11.91
CA ILE A 44 54.83 -9.64 12.11
C ILE A 44 55.39 -8.53 11.19
N GLY A 45 54.93 -8.50 9.94
CA GLY A 45 55.27 -7.44 8.98
C GLY A 45 55.06 -7.77 7.51
N VAL A 46 54.30 -8.83 7.17
CA VAL A 46 54.01 -9.16 5.77
C VAL A 46 52.87 -8.29 5.26
N ASP A 47 53.13 -7.55 4.17
CA ASP A 47 52.16 -6.70 3.48
C ASP A 47 50.97 -7.53 3.00
N THR A 48 49.77 -7.20 3.46
CA THR A 48 48.51 -7.91 3.15
C THR A 48 48.20 -7.97 1.64
N THR A 49 48.79 -7.05 0.86
CA THR A 49 48.66 -7.01 -0.60
C THR A 49 49.37 -8.18 -1.29
N TYR A 50 50.52 -8.62 -0.77
CA TYR A 50 51.28 -9.73 -1.35
C TYR A 50 50.53 -11.07 -1.22
N PHE A 51 49.79 -11.25 -0.13
CA PHE A 51 49.03 -12.46 0.13
C PHE A 51 47.81 -12.60 -0.81
N SER A 52 47.17 -11.50 -1.23
CA SER A 52 46.03 -11.58 -2.15
C SER A 52 46.43 -12.00 -3.55
N ASP A 53 47.62 -11.59 -4.00
CA ASP A 53 48.06 -11.87 -5.37
C ASP A 53 48.46 -13.33 -5.58
N GLN A 54 49.19 -13.91 -4.62
CA GLN A 54 49.50 -15.34 -4.64
C GLN A 54 48.23 -16.17 -4.49
N PHE A 55 47.32 -15.76 -3.61
CA PHE A 55 46.05 -16.47 -3.40
C PHE A 55 45.19 -16.48 -4.66
N LEU A 56 45.05 -15.37 -5.38
CA LEU A 56 44.33 -15.32 -6.66
C LEU A 56 45.01 -16.14 -7.76
N LYS A 57 46.35 -16.23 -7.78
CA LYS A 57 47.07 -17.16 -8.66
C LYS A 57 46.78 -18.62 -8.30
N ASP A 58 46.73 -18.96 -7.03
CA ASP A 58 46.39 -20.30 -6.52
C ASP A 58 44.92 -20.71 -6.80
N LEU A 59 44.09 -19.73 -7.14
CA LEU A 59 42.70 -19.88 -7.56
C LEU A 59 42.53 -20.00 -9.07
N SER A 60 43.57 -19.69 -9.86
CA SER A 60 43.50 -19.82 -11.31
C SER A 60 43.24 -21.28 -11.67
N LEU A 61 42.35 -21.51 -12.64
CA LEU A 61 41.94 -22.86 -13.08
C LEU A 61 43.16 -23.72 -13.43
N ASP A 62 44.19 -23.12 -14.05
CA ASP A 62 45.44 -23.80 -14.40
C ASP A 62 46.17 -24.37 -13.17
N HIS A 63 46.06 -23.71 -12.01
CA HIS A 63 46.59 -24.21 -10.74
C HIS A 63 45.68 -25.25 -10.06
N ILE A 64 44.37 -25.18 -10.29
CA ILE A 64 43.42 -26.16 -9.75
C ILE A 64 43.64 -27.55 -10.37
N TYR A 65 44.02 -27.62 -11.65
CA TYR A 65 44.24 -28.93 -12.33
C TYR A 65 45.69 -29.42 -12.29
N SER A 66 46.66 -28.56 -11.95
CA SER A 66 48.05 -28.94 -11.75
C SER A 66 48.39 -29.26 -10.28
N THR A 67 47.43 -29.16 -9.36
CA THR A 67 47.71 -29.38 -7.94
C THR A 67 47.98 -30.85 -7.64
N ASN A 68 49.04 -31.13 -6.87
CA ASN A 68 49.31 -32.46 -6.35
C ASN A 68 48.12 -32.93 -5.50
N PHE A 69 47.35 -33.92 -6.01
CA PHE A 69 46.18 -34.51 -5.34
C PHE A 69 46.49 -35.00 -3.92
N GLU A 70 47.76 -35.33 -3.63
CA GLU A 70 48.25 -35.72 -2.31
C GLU A 70 48.02 -34.62 -1.25
N SER A 71 48.15 -33.34 -1.63
CA SER A 71 47.84 -32.21 -0.76
C SER A 71 46.34 -32.08 -0.46
N ILE A 72 45.49 -32.58 -1.36
CA ILE A 72 44.03 -32.51 -1.25
C ILE A 72 43.51 -33.57 -0.26
N TYR A 73 44.19 -34.71 -0.09
CA TYR A 73 43.81 -35.70 0.93
C TYR A 73 43.85 -35.15 2.36
N ARG A 74 44.60 -34.08 2.63
CA ARG A 74 44.61 -33.39 3.93
C ARG A 74 43.38 -32.49 4.15
N VAL A 75 42.57 -32.24 3.11
CA VAL A 75 41.36 -31.40 3.16
C VAL A 75 40.18 -32.10 3.82
N ASP A 76 40.22 -33.44 3.91
CA ASP A 76 39.21 -34.22 4.62
C ASP A 76 39.25 -33.99 6.15
N ASP A 77 40.35 -33.47 6.71
CA ASP A 77 40.44 -33.10 8.13
C ASP A 77 39.44 -31.97 8.48
N ASP A 78 38.73 -32.14 9.60
CA ASP A 78 37.82 -31.13 10.16
C ASP A 78 38.57 -29.86 10.59
N ASN A 79 39.89 -29.93 10.79
CA ASN A 79 40.73 -28.78 11.13
C ASN A 79 41.21 -27.98 9.93
N PHE A 80 40.86 -28.34 8.69
CA PHE A 80 41.41 -27.70 7.50
C PHE A 80 41.18 -26.17 7.46
N PHE A 81 39.94 -25.72 7.70
CA PHE A 81 39.63 -24.28 7.71
C PHE A 81 40.27 -23.56 8.92
N GLN A 82 40.45 -24.27 10.04
CA GLN A 82 41.16 -23.74 11.20
C GLN A 82 42.64 -23.48 10.87
N LEU A 83 43.29 -24.39 10.14
CA LEU A 83 44.69 -24.22 9.72
C LEU A 83 44.86 -23.00 8.80
N HIS A 84 43.90 -22.75 7.90
CA HIS A 84 43.90 -21.54 7.09
C HIS A 84 43.76 -20.28 7.95
N ALA A 85 42.79 -20.24 8.86
CA ALA A 85 42.61 -19.12 9.78
C ALA A 85 43.88 -18.83 10.60
N ILE A 86 44.54 -19.87 11.13
CA ILE A 86 45.80 -19.76 11.89
C ILE A 86 46.90 -19.12 11.03
N ARG A 87 46.99 -19.49 9.74
CA ARG A 87 47.94 -18.86 8.80
C ARG A 87 47.61 -17.38 8.55
N CYS A 88 46.35 -17.01 8.61
CA CYS A 88 45.88 -15.63 8.55
C CYS A 88 46.00 -14.88 9.90
N GLY A 89 46.55 -15.51 10.95
CA GLY A 89 46.81 -14.87 12.24
C GLY A 89 45.64 -14.90 13.24
N TYR A 90 44.58 -15.67 12.99
CA TYR A 90 43.44 -15.76 13.88
C TYR A 90 42.90 -17.19 14.03
N ASN A 91 42.07 -17.45 15.05
CA ASN A 91 41.39 -18.73 15.24
C ASN A 91 39.89 -18.57 15.02
N LEU A 92 39.28 -19.50 14.29
CA LEU A 92 37.81 -19.59 14.22
C LEU A 92 37.27 -20.11 15.57
N THR A 93 36.06 -19.68 15.92
CA THR A 93 35.36 -20.30 17.05
C THR A 93 34.87 -21.70 16.67
N GLY A 94 34.67 -22.54 17.69
CA GLY A 94 34.15 -23.90 17.49
C GLY A 94 32.80 -23.92 16.78
N ASP A 95 31.93 -22.94 17.05
CA ASP A 95 30.62 -22.81 16.40
C ASP A 95 30.75 -22.51 14.90
N SER A 96 31.59 -21.52 14.53
CA SER A 96 31.85 -21.17 13.12
C SER A 96 32.45 -22.33 12.35
N LEU A 97 33.47 -22.99 12.92
CA LEU A 97 34.13 -24.14 12.30
C LEU A 97 33.17 -25.32 12.12
N SER A 98 32.32 -25.59 13.12
CA SER A 98 31.30 -26.65 13.05
C SER A 98 30.31 -26.42 11.91
N VAL A 99 29.85 -25.17 11.71
CA VAL A 99 28.95 -24.82 10.60
C VAL A 99 29.64 -25.04 9.25
N MET A 100 30.89 -24.61 9.11
CA MET A 100 31.67 -24.79 7.88
C MET A 100 31.86 -26.27 7.54
N ASN A 101 32.28 -27.10 8.49
CA ASN A 101 32.47 -28.54 8.29
C ASN A 101 31.14 -29.25 7.97
N LYS A 102 30.05 -28.86 8.63
CA LYS A 102 28.73 -29.41 8.32
C LYS A 102 28.33 -29.12 6.87
N GLN A 103 28.58 -27.91 6.37
CA GLN A 103 28.28 -27.56 4.99
C GLN A 103 29.22 -28.26 3.99
N LYS A 104 30.51 -28.44 4.34
CA LYS A 104 31.46 -29.26 3.57
C LYS A 104 30.90 -30.68 3.38
N ILE A 105 30.54 -31.35 4.47
CA ILE A 105 30.00 -32.73 4.44
C ILE A 105 28.69 -32.79 3.64
N TYR A 106 27.79 -31.84 3.87
CA TYR A 106 26.52 -31.76 3.14
C TYR A 106 26.76 -31.65 1.62
N PHE A 107 27.64 -30.73 1.21
CA PHE A 107 27.96 -30.51 -0.19
C PHE A 107 28.55 -31.76 -0.85
N LEU A 108 29.50 -32.43 -0.19
CA LEU A 108 30.10 -33.66 -0.70
C LEU A 108 29.07 -34.77 -0.88
N GLY A 109 28.10 -34.89 0.02
CA GLY A 109 27.00 -35.85 -0.14
C GLY A 109 26.14 -35.57 -1.39
N GLU A 110 25.90 -34.30 -1.72
CA GLU A 110 25.19 -33.93 -2.95
C GLU A 110 26.05 -34.22 -4.19
N VAL A 111 27.35 -33.90 -4.16
CA VAL A 111 28.30 -34.20 -5.25
C VAL A 111 28.37 -35.70 -5.52
N ASP A 112 28.49 -36.52 -4.47
CA ASP A 112 28.48 -37.98 -4.57
C ASP A 112 27.15 -38.49 -5.16
N SER A 113 26.02 -37.87 -4.80
CA SER A 113 24.72 -38.20 -5.40
C SER A 113 24.68 -37.91 -6.89
N VAL A 114 25.25 -36.78 -7.35
CA VAL A 114 25.30 -36.45 -8.78
C VAL A 114 26.27 -37.38 -9.52
N LEU A 115 27.45 -37.66 -8.94
CA LEU A 115 28.43 -38.59 -9.49
C LEU A 115 27.88 -40.01 -9.62
N ASN A 116 27.09 -40.49 -8.65
CA ASN A 116 26.48 -41.82 -8.70
C ASN A 116 25.50 -41.99 -9.87
N VAL A 117 24.79 -40.92 -10.25
CA VAL A 117 23.92 -40.93 -11.44
C VAL A 117 24.79 -41.09 -12.69
N LEU A 118 25.86 -40.31 -12.79
CA LEU A 118 26.78 -40.31 -13.94
C LEU A 118 27.64 -41.57 -14.03
N ASN A 119 27.89 -42.26 -12.92
CA ASN A 119 28.61 -43.53 -12.95
C ASN A 119 27.87 -44.60 -13.78
N ASN A 120 26.55 -44.45 -13.93
CA ASN A 120 25.76 -45.27 -14.85
C ASN A 120 25.81 -44.79 -16.32
N ASP A 121 26.28 -43.57 -16.57
CA ASP A 121 26.48 -43.02 -17.92
C ASP A 121 27.91 -43.29 -18.43
N PHE A 122 28.86 -43.56 -17.52
CA PHE A 122 30.24 -43.96 -17.85
C PHE A 122 30.39 -45.39 -18.39
N TYR A 123 29.28 -46.08 -18.73
CA TYR A 123 29.30 -47.40 -19.38
C TYR A 123 29.69 -47.38 -20.86
N PHE A 124 30.27 -46.28 -21.38
CA PHE A 124 30.75 -46.18 -22.77
C PHE A 124 31.76 -47.28 -23.17
N LEU A 125 32.40 -47.96 -22.20
CA LEU A 125 33.21 -49.15 -22.46
C LEU A 125 32.41 -50.39 -22.92
N LYS A 126 31.13 -50.50 -22.56
CA LYS A 126 30.29 -51.64 -22.99
C LYS A 126 29.91 -51.55 -24.48
N GLU A 127 29.87 -50.35 -25.06
CA GLU A 127 29.51 -50.16 -26.47
C GLU A 127 30.70 -50.25 -27.43
N SER A 128 31.94 -50.13 -26.94
CA SER A 128 33.17 -50.13 -27.76
C SER A 128 33.70 -51.53 -28.11
N GLY A 129 32.90 -52.58 -27.94
CA GLY A 129 33.24 -53.99 -28.26
C GLY A 129 33.43 -54.33 -29.74
N ARG A 130 33.81 -53.37 -30.60
CA ARG A 130 34.09 -53.62 -32.03
C ARG A 130 35.45 -53.04 -32.43
N ASN A 131 36.43 -53.93 -32.63
CA ASN A 131 37.66 -53.78 -33.43
C ASN A 131 38.18 -52.34 -33.64
N TYR A 132 38.62 -51.66 -32.59
CA TYR A 132 39.52 -50.51 -32.76
C TYR A 132 40.94 -51.03 -32.98
N GLU A 133 41.39 -51.04 -34.24
CA GLU A 133 42.79 -51.34 -34.56
C GLU A 133 43.75 -50.30 -33.96
N ASN A 134 43.25 -49.08 -33.65
CA ASN A 134 44.01 -47.99 -33.07
C ASN A 134 43.69 -47.78 -31.57
N ARG A 135 44.53 -48.35 -30.69
CA ARG A 135 44.38 -48.22 -29.23
C ARG A 135 44.51 -46.77 -28.72
N LEU A 136 45.27 -45.93 -29.41
CA LEU A 136 45.45 -44.52 -29.03
C LEU A 136 44.16 -43.72 -29.21
N GLU A 137 43.47 -43.95 -30.33
CA GLU A 137 42.18 -43.32 -30.62
C GLU A 137 41.11 -43.73 -29.60
N LEU A 138 41.12 -44.99 -29.18
CA LEU A 138 40.22 -45.48 -28.14
C LEU A 138 40.46 -44.78 -26.79
N ILE A 139 41.72 -44.64 -26.33
CA ILE A 139 42.01 -43.88 -25.11
C ILE A 139 41.60 -42.41 -25.26
N SER A 140 41.90 -41.79 -26.40
CA SER A 140 41.53 -40.39 -26.64
C SER A 140 40.01 -40.18 -26.56
N ASN A 141 39.23 -41.10 -27.15
CA ASN A 141 37.77 -41.08 -27.07
C ASN A 141 37.25 -41.28 -25.65
N ILE A 142 37.85 -42.20 -24.88
CA ILE A 142 37.51 -42.43 -23.47
C ILE A 142 37.79 -41.16 -22.64
N CYS A 143 38.99 -40.56 -22.80
CA CYS A 143 39.37 -39.35 -22.09
C CYS A 143 38.46 -38.17 -22.47
N SER A 144 38.16 -37.98 -23.76
CA SER A 144 37.26 -36.91 -24.19
C SER A 144 35.83 -37.13 -23.69
N SER A 145 35.32 -38.37 -23.70
CA SER A 145 33.99 -38.68 -23.15
C SER A 145 33.92 -38.43 -21.64
N PHE A 146 34.94 -38.83 -20.90
CA PHE A 146 35.06 -38.55 -19.47
C PHE A 146 35.14 -37.05 -19.20
N SER A 147 36.05 -36.35 -19.87
CA SER A 147 36.28 -34.91 -19.70
C SER A 147 35.06 -34.08 -20.12
N LYS A 148 34.32 -34.49 -21.16
CA LYS A 148 33.01 -33.92 -21.50
C LYS A 148 32.00 -34.09 -20.37
N SER A 149 31.86 -35.31 -19.82
CA SER A 149 30.92 -35.56 -18.73
C SER A 149 31.29 -34.80 -17.45
N ALA A 150 32.58 -34.67 -17.16
CA ALA A 150 33.10 -33.85 -16.06
C ALA A 150 32.80 -32.35 -16.29
N ARG A 151 32.96 -31.85 -17.53
CA ARG A 151 32.57 -30.48 -17.92
C ARG A 151 31.08 -30.22 -17.75
N ASP A 152 30.24 -31.20 -18.00
CA ASP A 152 28.79 -31.08 -17.80
C ASP A 152 28.41 -31.14 -16.31
N LEU A 153 29.16 -31.90 -15.51
CA LEU A 153 28.96 -32.06 -14.07
C LEU A 153 29.36 -30.84 -13.25
N ILE A 154 30.51 -30.24 -13.53
CA ILE A 154 31.07 -29.15 -12.72
C ILE A 154 30.08 -27.98 -12.57
N PRO A 155 29.42 -27.47 -13.62
CA PRO A 155 28.39 -26.44 -13.50
C PRO A 155 27.22 -26.85 -12.60
N VAL A 156 26.81 -28.13 -12.60
CA VAL A 156 25.75 -28.64 -11.72
C VAL A 156 26.20 -28.58 -10.26
N CYS A 157 27.42 -29.03 -9.97
CA CYS A 157 28.00 -28.94 -8.62
C CYS A 157 28.18 -27.49 -8.17
N THR A 158 28.69 -26.62 -9.06
CA THR A 158 28.82 -25.18 -8.81
C THR A 158 27.47 -24.54 -8.51
N ASN A 159 26.41 -24.89 -9.23
CA ASN A 159 25.06 -24.40 -8.96
C ASN A 159 24.56 -24.85 -7.58
N ILE A 160 24.83 -26.10 -7.17
CA ILE A 160 24.49 -26.60 -5.82
C ILE A 160 25.29 -25.82 -4.76
N LEU A 161 26.59 -25.63 -4.98
CA LEU A 161 27.48 -24.87 -4.10
C LEU A 161 26.98 -23.43 -3.91
N GLN A 162 26.72 -22.71 -5.00
CA GLN A 162 26.27 -21.32 -4.98
C GLN A 162 24.86 -21.14 -4.40
N SER A 163 23.93 -22.07 -4.66
CA SER A 163 22.53 -21.92 -4.24
C SER A 163 22.24 -22.44 -2.83
N LYS A 164 22.87 -23.54 -2.40
CA LYS A 164 22.56 -24.20 -1.11
C LYS A 164 23.59 -23.93 -0.02
N VAL A 165 24.88 -23.85 -0.38
CA VAL A 165 25.98 -23.80 0.60
C VAL A 165 26.45 -22.37 0.85
N VAL A 166 26.77 -21.65 -0.22
CA VAL A 166 27.32 -20.28 -0.16
C VAL A 166 26.48 -19.33 0.71
N PRO A 167 25.13 -19.26 0.60
CA PRO A 167 24.33 -18.35 1.42
C PRO A 167 24.45 -18.65 2.93
N THR A 168 24.49 -19.93 3.30
CA THR A 168 24.63 -20.36 4.69
C THR A 168 26.01 -19.98 5.24
N ILE A 169 27.06 -20.12 4.42
CA ILE A 169 28.43 -19.80 4.79
C ILE A 169 28.66 -18.30 4.90
N ILE A 170 28.16 -17.50 3.94
CA ILE A 170 28.24 -16.04 4.02
C ILE A 170 27.60 -15.54 5.32
N LYS A 171 26.41 -16.06 5.66
CA LYS A 171 25.74 -15.73 6.92
C LYS A 171 26.58 -16.13 8.13
N SER A 172 27.11 -17.36 8.13
CA SER A 172 27.98 -17.83 9.21
C SER A 172 29.22 -16.94 9.37
N ILE A 173 29.88 -16.55 8.28
CA ILE A 173 31.09 -15.71 8.30
C ILE A 173 30.77 -14.31 8.82
N PHE A 174 29.66 -13.69 8.38
CA PHE A 174 29.24 -12.38 8.90
C PHE A 174 28.93 -12.39 10.40
N ASP A 175 28.36 -13.49 10.90
CA ASP A 175 28.01 -13.66 12.32
C ASP A 175 29.19 -14.16 13.17
N SER A 176 30.33 -14.49 12.55
CA SER A 176 31.46 -15.12 13.23
C SER A 176 32.35 -14.11 13.93
N VAL A 177 32.71 -14.44 15.18
CA VAL A 177 33.83 -13.83 15.89
C VAL A 177 35.06 -14.72 15.77
N VAL A 178 36.25 -14.13 15.85
CA VAL A 178 37.54 -14.82 15.81
C VAL A 178 38.33 -14.54 17.08
N VAL A 179 39.24 -15.45 17.41
CA VAL A 179 40.15 -15.33 18.56
C VAL A 179 41.56 -15.03 18.04
N ASP A 180 42.03 -13.82 18.32
CA ASP A 180 43.35 -13.31 17.96
C ASP A 180 44.10 -12.97 19.25
N ASN A 181 45.25 -13.59 19.49
CA ASN A 181 46.04 -13.40 20.71
C ASN A 181 45.22 -13.51 22.02
N HIS A 182 44.30 -14.50 22.07
CA HIS A 182 43.35 -14.73 23.17
C HIS A 182 42.23 -13.69 23.35
N CYS A 183 42.12 -12.70 22.45
CA CYS A 183 41.03 -11.73 22.44
C CYS A 183 39.97 -12.13 21.40
N VAL A 184 38.70 -12.09 21.80
CA VAL A 184 37.57 -12.27 20.88
C VAL A 184 37.31 -10.94 20.17
N ARG A 185 37.35 -10.95 18.83
CA ARG A 185 37.02 -9.78 18.00
C ARG A 185 36.17 -10.19 16.79
N GLU A 186 35.53 -9.22 16.17
CA GLU A 186 34.91 -9.41 14.85
C GLU A 186 36.01 -9.56 13.78
N MET A 187 35.73 -10.36 12.75
CA MET A 187 36.58 -10.37 11.56
C MET A 187 36.46 -9.04 10.83
N THR A 188 37.58 -8.57 10.30
CA THR A 188 37.57 -7.50 9.31
C THR A 188 37.01 -8.04 7.99
N TYR A 189 36.45 -7.17 7.16
CA TYR A 189 35.86 -7.61 5.90
C TYR A 189 36.87 -8.31 4.95
N PRO A 190 38.13 -7.85 4.81
CA PRO A 190 39.13 -8.59 4.02
C PRO A 190 39.39 -10.00 4.55
N GLU A 191 39.44 -10.21 5.88
CA GLU A 191 39.60 -11.54 6.47
C GLU A 191 38.39 -12.43 6.15
N MET A 192 37.17 -11.89 6.23
CA MET A 192 35.95 -12.59 5.85
C MET A 192 35.99 -13.02 4.39
N GLU A 193 36.45 -12.14 3.49
CA GLU A 193 36.45 -12.39 2.05
C GLU A 193 37.51 -13.43 1.67
N GLN A 194 38.71 -13.35 2.25
CA GLN A 194 39.75 -14.36 2.09
C GLN A 194 39.26 -15.73 2.56
N LEU A 195 38.66 -15.80 3.75
CA LEU A 195 38.12 -17.04 4.30
C LEU A 195 36.99 -17.61 3.43
N PHE A 196 36.08 -16.76 2.95
CA PHE A 196 34.99 -17.16 2.05
C PHE A 196 35.52 -17.73 0.73
N VAL A 197 36.41 -17.01 0.06
CA VAL A 197 36.98 -17.47 -1.21
C VAL A 197 37.78 -18.75 -0.99
N HIS A 198 38.53 -18.86 0.11
CA HIS A 198 39.28 -20.07 0.43
C HIS A 198 38.35 -21.26 0.64
N PHE A 199 37.24 -21.06 1.37
CA PHE A 199 36.24 -22.08 1.61
C PHE A 199 35.63 -22.59 0.30
N VAL A 200 35.12 -21.70 -0.55
CA VAL A 200 34.45 -22.08 -1.80
C VAL A 200 35.41 -22.79 -2.75
N SER A 201 36.62 -22.26 -2.89
CA SER A 201 37.62 -22.81 -3.82
C SER A 201 38.16 -24.16 -3.35
N THR A 202 38.19 -24.38 -2.03
CA THR A 202 38.47 -25.71 -1.46
C THR A 202 37.37 -26.70 -1.84
N LEU A 203 36.09 -26.30 -1.78
CA LEU A 203 35.00 -27.16 -2.20
C LEU A 203 35.03 -27.46 -3.71
N GLU A 204 35.41 -26.49 -4.56
CA GLU A 204 35.65 -26.73 -5.99
C GLU A 204 36.77 -27.76 -6.21
N LYS A 205 37.89 -27.64 -5.49
CA LYS A 205 38.99 -28.62 -5.52
C LYS A 205 38.54 -30.02 -5.10
N LEU A 206 37.66 -30.12 -4.11
CA LEU A 206 37.10 -31.41 -3.68
C LEU A 206 36.16 -32.02 -4.75
N VAL A 207 35.39 -31.21 -5.49
CA VAL A 207 34.60 -31.71 -6.63
C VAL A 207 35.52 -32.36 -7.67
N ILE A 208 36.60 -31.67 -8.04
CA ILE A 208 37.56 -32.17 -9.02
C ILE A 208 38.26 -33.43 -8.51
N GLN A 209 38.63 -33.46 -7.23
CA GLN A 209 39.20 -34.67 -6.61
C GLN A 209 38.22 -35.85 -6.67
N ARG A 210 36.92 -35.63 -6.41
CA ARG A 210 35.90 -36.69 -6.49
C ARG A 210 35.69 -37.18 -7.92
N VAL A 211 35.71 -36.27 -8.89
CA VAL A 211 35.70 -36.62 -10.32
C VAL A 211 36.93 -37.46 -10.68
N MET A 212 38.13 -37.02 -10.29
CA MET A 212 39.37 -37.76 -10.54
C MET A 212 39.41 -39.11 -9.84
N ARG A 213 38.81 -39.24 -8.65
CA ARG A 213 38.65 -40.54 -7.99
C ARG A 213 37.80 -41.52 -8.80
N CYS A 214 36.75 -41.04 -9.48
CA CYS A 214 35.98 -41.88 -10.40
C CYS A 214 36.85 -42.34 -11.58
N TRP A 215 37.71 -41.46 -12.11
CA TRP A 215 38.69 -41.81 -13.15
C TRP A 215 39.71 -42.84 -12.65
N ASP A 216 40.28 -42.65 -11.46
CA ASP A 216 41.24 -43.58 -10.86
C ASP A 216 40.62 -44.97 -10.64
N ASN A 217 39.38 -45.02 -10.14
CA ASN A 217 38.63 -46.27 -9.99
C ASN A 217 38.43 -46.96 -11.35
N PHE A 218 38.04 -46.20 -12.37
CA PHE A 218 37.92 -46.70 -13.73
C PHE A 218 39.25 -47.25 -14.26
N CYS A 219 40.36 -46.53 -14.07
CA CYS A 219 41.68 -46.96 -14.48
C CYS A 219 42.15 -48.20 -13.73
N TYR A 220 41.83 -48.30 -12.44
CA TYR A 220 42.15 -49.45 -11.60
C TYR A 220 41.39 -50.71 -12.06
N GLU A 221 40.07 -50.59 -12.28
CA GLU A 221 39.22 -51.66 -12.79
C GLU A 221 39.66 -52.13 -14.18
N ASN A 222 40.19 -51.22 -15.01
CA ASN A 222 40.63 -51.50 -16.37
C ASN A 222 42.16 -51.60 -16.52
N LYS A 223 42.90 -51.78 -15.41
CA LYS A 223 44.37 -51.74 -15.41
C LYS A 223 45.01 -52.71 -16.40
N GLY A 224 44.44 -53.90 -16.55
CA GLY A 224 44.92 -54.90 -17.52
C GLY A 224 44.85 -54.39 -18.97
N PHE A 225 43.76 -53.74 -19.34
CA PHE A 225 43.59 -53.13 -20.66
C PHE A 225 44.51 -51.92 -20.85
N LEU A 226 44.52 -50.99 -19.88
CA LEU A 226 45.30 -49.76 -19.97
C LEU A 226 46.82 -49.99 -19.94
N SER A 227 47.29 -50.99 -19.19
CA SER A 227 48.72 -51.37 -19.17
C SER A 227 49.26 -51.85 -20.52
N SER A 228 48.37 -52.24 -21.44
CA SER A 228 48.74 -52.63 -22.80
C SER A 228 49.02 -51.45 -23.73
N ILE A 229 48.88 -50.20 -23.22
CA ILE A 229 49.03 -48.95 -23.97
C ILE A 229 50.11 -48.12 -23.26
N SER A 230 51.38 -48.48 -23.46
CA SER A 230 52.51 -47.91 -22.70
C SER A 230 52.99 -46.53 -23.18
N VAL A 231 52.36 -45.95 -24.21
CA VAL A 231 52.88 -44.75 -24.91
C VAL A 231 52.26 -43.44 -24.39
N VAL A 232 51.11 -43.50 -23.71
CA VAL A 232 50.34 -42.31 -23.32
C VAL A 232 50.13 -42.29 -21.81
N ASP A 233 50.45 -41.16 -21.18
CA ASP A 233 50.11 -40.90 -19.78
C ASP A 233 48.64 -40.52 -19.66
N TYR A 234 47.83 -41.47 -19.19
CA TYR A 234 46.39 -41.30 -18.96
C TYR A 234 46.06 -40.96 -17.50
N SER A 235 47.05 -40.59 -16.68
CA SER A 235 46.82 -40.18 -15.28
C SER A 235 45.95 -38.93 -15.17
N ASN A 236 45.96 -38.06 -16.19
CA ASN A 236 45.11 -36.88 -16.26
C ASN A 236 44.30 -36.87 -17.58
N PRO A 237 43.00 -37.21 -17.56
CA PRO A 237 42.18 -37.27 -18.77
C PRO A 237 41.92 -35.88 -19.39
N PHE A 238 42.08 -34.81 -18.60
CA PHE A 238 41.90 -33.43 -19.06
C PHE A 238 43.11 -32.92 -19.85
N ALA A 239 44.33 -33.27 -19.42
CA ALA A 239 45.54 -32.92 -20.15
C ALA A 239 45.56 -33.55 -21.54
N LEU A 240 45.16 -34.82 -21.64
CA LEU A 240 45.04 -35.51 -22.93
C LEU A 240 44.00 -34.87 -23.84
N GLU A 241 42.81 -34.52 -23.33
CA GLU A 241 41.80 -33.86 -24.17
C GLU A 241 42.29 -32.50 -24.69
N PHE A 242 43.01 -31.74 -23.87
CA PHE A 242 43.58 -30.46 -24.26
C PHE A 242 44.60 -30.62 -25.40
N ASP A 243 45.53 -31.56 -25.27
CA ASP A 243 46.57 -31.81 -26.27
C ASP A 243 46.01 -32.24 -27.63
N TYR A 244 44.89 -33.00 -27.65
CA TYR A 244 44.29 -33.50 -28.88
C TYR A 244 43.28 -32.55 -29.53
N ASN A 245 42.47 -31.86 -28.74
CA ASN A 245 41.34 -31.07 -29.26
C ASN A 245 41.54 -29.55 -29.16
N GLY A 246 42.56 -29.08 -28.44
CA GLY A 246 42.81 -27.65 -28.21
C GLY A 246 41.67 -26.93 -27.47
N VAL A 247 40.74 -27.67 -26.87
CA VAL A 247 39.59 -27.09 -26.18
C VAL A 247 40.05 -26.65 -24.81
N ALA A 248 39.95 -25.35 -24.52
CA ALA A 248 40.20 -24.81 -23.19
C ALA A 248 39.42 -25.61 -22.15
N VAL A 249 40.14 -26.03 -21.10
CA VAL A 249 39.77 -27.17 -20.25
C VAL A 249 38.37 -27.02 -19.64
N PHE A 250 37.94 -25.79 -19.30
CA PHE A 250 36.58 -25.50 -18.84
C PHE A 250 36.16 -24.09 -19.29
N GLY A 251 34.99 -23.94 -19.94
CA GLY A 251 34.44 -22.64 -20.37
C GLY A 251 33.96 -21.75 -19.21
N VAL A 252 34.59 -21.86 -18.04
CA VAL A 252 34.25 -21.15 -16.81
C VAL A 252 35.01 -19.82 -16.81
N THR A 253 34.28 -18.71 -16.84
CA THR A 253 34.86 -17.37 -16.92
C THR A 253 35.39 -16.84 -15.58
N HIS A 254 34.98 -17.44 -14.46
CA HIS A 254 35.41 -17.09 -13.10
C HIS A 254 35.13 -18.24 -12.10
N PRO A 255 35.85 -18.34 -10.96
CA PRO A 255 35.58 -19.35 -9.94
C PRO A 255 34.17 -19.26 -9.34
N ALA A 256 33.68 -20.33 -8.71
CA ALA A 256 32.35 -20.39 -8.11
C ALA A 256 32.14 -19.36 -6.99
N ALA A 257 33.23 -18.88 -6.37
CA ALA A 257 33.19 -17.85 -5.34
C ALA A 257 32.80 -16.46 -5.88
N PHE A 258 32.92 -16.26 -7.19
CA PHE A 258 32.73 -14.98 -7.86
C PHE A 258 31.47 -15.00 -8.75
N MET A 259 30.96 -13.81 -9.01
CA MET A 259 29.89 -13.56 -9.97
C MET A 259 30.19 -12.27 -10.75
N TYR A 260 29.84 -12.27 -12.03
CA TYR A 260 29.87 -11.04 -12.82
C TYR A 260 28.66 -10.17 -12.49
N ASN A 261 28.86 -9.11 -11.71
CA ASN A 261 27.82 -8.18 -11.30
C ASN A 261 28.35 -6.74 -11.28
N PHE A 262 27.49 -5.77 -11.60
CA PHE A 262 27.88 -4.35 -11.69
C PHE A 262 29.05 -4.07 -12.64
N GLY A 263 29.18 -4.88 -13.70
CA GLY A 263 30.24 -4.79 -14.70
C GLY A 263 31.55 -5.46 -14.31
N GLU A 264 31.64 -6.07 -13.12
CA GLU A 264 32.89 -6.65 -12.60
C GLU A 264 32.69 -8.04 -12.00
N CYS A 265 33.75 -8.86 -11.97
CA CYS A 265 33.75 -10.14 -11.26
C CYS A 265 34.06 -9.92 -9.77
N ILE A 266 33.01 -9.80 -8.96
CA ILE A 266 33.10 -9.64 -7.50
C ILE A 266 32.73 -10.93 -6.77
N SER A 267 33.21 -11.12 -5.55
CA SER A 267 32.82 -12.29 -4.75
C SER A 267 31.32 -12.29 -4.44
N LEU A 268 30.70 -13.47 -4.32
CA LEU A 268 29.30 -13.61 -3.91
C LEU A 268 29.04 -13.00 -2.52
N MET A 269 30.05 -13.03 -1.64
CA MET A 269 30.00 -12.37 -0.33
C MET A 269 29.96 -10.85 -0.45
N ALA A 270 30.79 -10.28 -1.34
CA ALA A 270 30.75 -8.85 -1.66
C ALA A 270 29.41 -8.43 -2.27
N GLY A 271 28.88 -9.21 -3.22
CA GLY A 271 27.55 -8.99 -3.77
C GLY A 271 26.48 -8.96 -2.68
N THR A 272 26.55 -9.87 -1.71
CA THR A 272 25.63 -9.89 -0.55
C THR A 272 25.78 -8.67 0.34
N LYS A 273 27.02 -8.26 0.65
CA LYS A 273 27.28 -7.07 1.49
C LYS A 273 26.83 -5.77 0.81
N ILE A 274 27.06 -5.63 -0.50
CA ILE A 274 26.56 -4.52 -1.32
C ILE A 274 25.03 -4.50 -1.27
N GLY A 275 24.39 -5.66 -1.43
CA GLY A 275 22.94 -5.81 -1.31
C GLY A 275 22.40 -5.31 0.03
N ASN A 276 23.08 -5.61 1.14
CA ASN A 276 22.72 -5.12 2.47
C ASN A 276 22.85 -3.59 2.58
N ILE A 277 23.99 -3.02 2.14
CA ILE A 277 24.22 -1.56 2.14
C ILE A 277 23.13 -0.84 1.34
N VAL A 278 22.83 -1.35 0.14
CA VAL A 278 21.79 -0.81 -0.74
C VAL A 278 20.40 -0.97 -0.13
N SER A 279 20.08 -2.11 0.48
CA SER A 279 18.78 -2.36 1.11
C SER A 279 18.52 -1.40 2.27
N ASP A 280 19.50 -1.21 3.16
CA ASP A 280 19.39 -0.27 4.29
C ASP A 280 19.18 1.16 3.80
N PHE A 281 19.90 1.56 2.75
CA PHE A 281 19.72 2.85 2.09
C PHE A 281 18.32 3.01 1.48
N ILE A 282 17.81 1.98 0.78
CA ILE A 282 16.47 1.99 0.17
C ILE A 282 15.38 2.12 1.23
N VAL A 283 15.49 1.40 2.36
CA VAL A 283 14.52 1.47 3.46
C VAL A 283 14.46 2.90 4.01
N LYS A 284 15.62 3.52 4.28
CA LYS A 284 15.69 4.92 4.73
C LYS A 284 15.06 5.88 3.71
N CYS A 285 15.40 5.76 2.43
CA CYS A 285 14.83 6.59 1.36
C CYS A 285 13.32 6.42 1.22
N SER A 286 12.83 5.17 1.34
CA SER A 286 11.42 4.81 1.26
C SER A 286 10.61 5.51 2.34
N ASP A 287 11.09 5.49 3.59
CA ASP A 287 10.43 6.17 4.70
C ASP A 287 10.38 7.69 4.51
N THR A 288 11.49 8.30 4.05
CA THR A 288 11.52 9.74 3.70
C THR A 288 10.50 10.06 2.59
N LEU A 289 10.44 9.24 1.52
CA LEU A 289 9.50 9.41 0.41
C LEU A 289 8.04 9.30 0.84
N LYS A 290 7.69 8.29 1.63
CA LYS A 290 6.31 8.08 2.15
C LYS A 290 5.85 9.27 2.98
N ASN A 291 6.73 9.80 3.84
CA ASN A 291 6.46 10.97 4.66
C ASN A 291 6.26 12.23 3.80
N MET A 292 7.15 12.50 2.85
CA MET A 292 7.02 13.66 1.95
C MET A 292 5.79 13.57 1.04
N CYS A 293 5.46 12.39 0.54
CA CYS A 293 4.27 12.17 -0.28
C CYS A 293 2.99 12.40 0.53
N SER A 294 2.90 11.83 1.73
CA SER A 294 1.77 12.03 2.65
C SER A 294 1.60 13.50 3.05
N TYR A 295 2.72 14.19 3.29
CA TYR A 295 2.75 15.61 3.59
C TYR A 295 2.19 16.43 2.41
N LYS A 296 2.76 16.28 1.21
CA LYS A 296 2.30 16.99 0.00
C LYS A 296 0.84 16.71 -0.33
N CYS A 297 0.39 15.46 -0.26
CA CYS A 297 -1.02 15.14 -0.45
C CYS A 297 -1.91 15.81 0.61
N SER A 298 -1.47 15.83 1.87
CA SER A 298 -2.19 16.52 2.94
C SER A 298 -2.27 18.02 2.69
N ASP A 299 -1.22 18.64 2.16
CA ASP A 299 -1.18 20.08 1.91
C ASP A 299 -2.04 20.47 0.73
N ILE A 300 -1.97 19.70 -0.37
CA ILE A 300 -2.88 19.86 -1.51
C ILE A 300 -4.34 19.78 -1.02
N CYS A 301 -4.68 18.80 -0.17
CA CYS A 301 -6.03 18.67 0.36
C CYS A 301 -6.47 19.86 1.25
N LYS A 302 -5.54 20.54 1.92
CA LYS A 302 -5.84 21.64 2.85
C LYS A 302 -5.84 23.02 2.19
N TYR A 303 -5.02 23.19 1.15
CA TYR A 303 -4.69 24.52 0.65
C TYR A 303 -5.03 24.71 -0.83
N SER A 304 -5.10 23.63 -1.62
CA SER A 304 -5.42 23.76 -3.04
C SER A 304 -6.89 24.14 -3.25
N SER A 305 -7.12 25.13 -4.10
CA SER A 305 -8.44 25.51 -4.60
C SER A 305 -9.04 24.47 -5.55
N ASP A 306 -8.21 23.63 -6.19
CA ASP A 306 -8.61 22.48 -6.99
C ASP A 306 -7.80 21.23 -6.55
N SER A 307 -8.06 20.81 -5.31
CA SER A 307 -7.36 19.66 -4.71
C SER A 307 -7.40 18.39 -5.56
N TYR A 308 -8.43 18.22 -6.41
CA TYR A 308 -8.53 17.09 -7.31
C TYR A 308 -7.54 17.17 -8.48
N ALA A 309 -7.49 18.31 -9.17
CA ALA A 309 -6.55 18.52 -10.27
C ALA A 309 -5.10 18.45 -9.75
N ASP A 310 -4.82 19.09 -8.62
CA ASP A 310 -3.48 19.16 -8.04
C ASP A 310 -3.01 17.80 -7.52
N ILE A 311 -3.87 16.98 -6.91
CA ILE A 311 -3.49 15.60 -6.53
C ILE A 311 -3.20 14.77 -7.78
N ARG A 312 -3.98 14.93 -8.85
CA ARG A 312 -3.74 14.24 -10.12
C ARG A 312 -2.41 14.69 -10.75
N GLU A 313 -2.10 15.98 -10.70
CA GLU A 313 -0.84 16.50 -11.20
C GLU A 313 0.34 16.00 -10.35
N PHE A 314 0.19 16.02 -9.02
CA PHE A 314 1.19 15.48 -8.10
C PHE A 314 1.46 14.00 -8.35
N ARG A 315 0.42 13.21 -8.64
CA ARG A 315 0.54 11.81 -9.06
C ARG A 315 1.46 11.65 -10.26
N ASN A 316 1.33 12.51 -11.27
CA ASN A 316 2.17 12.49 -12.47
C ASN A 316 3.62 12.97 -12.21
N LYS A 317 3.85 13.66 -11.08
CA LYS A 317 5.17 14.16 -10.65
C LYS A 317 5.87 13.23 -9.64
N LEU A 318 5.33 12.03 -9.37
CA LEU A 318 5.92 11.11 -8.39
C LEU A 318 7.32 10.64 -8.79
N ASP A 319 7.58 10.32 -10.05
CA ASP A 319 8.92 9.88 -10.47
C ASP A 319 9.97 10.98 -10.25
N LYS A 320 9.60 12.25 -10.50
CA LYS A 320 10.46 13.41 -10.20
C LYS A 320 10.71 13.56 -8.70
N LEU A 321 9.69 13.28 -7.87
CA LEU A 321 9.85 13.25 -6.42
C LEU A 321 10.80 12.13 -5.98
N ILE A 322 10.64 10.91 -6.49
CA ILE A 322 11.50 9.76 -6.19
C ILE A 322 12.95 10.10 -6.49
N LYS A 323 13.23 10.58 -7.72
CA LYS A 323 14.59 10.98 -8.13
C LYS A 323 15.16 12.10 -7.25
N GLY A 324 14.37 13.14 -6.98
CA GLY A 324 14.82 14.27 -6.15
C GLY A 324 15.11 13.89 -4.69
N VAL A 325 14.35 12.97 -4.09
CA VAL A 325 14.66 12.48 -2.74
C VAL A 325 15.87 11.56 -2.75
N PHE A 326 15.97 10.67 -3.74
CA PHE A 326 17.09 9.75 -3.90
C PHE A 326 18.44 10.49 -4.04
N ASP A 327 18.52 11.47 -4.94
CA ASP A 327 19.76 12.22 -5.17
C ASP A 327 20.21 12.99 -3.92
N ARG A 328 19.26 13.52 -3.14
CA ARG A 328 19.55 14.17 -1.86
C ARG A 328 20.01 13.17 -0.80
N GLU A 329 19.33 12.04 -0.64
CA GLU A 329 19.69 11.03 0.35
C GLU A 329 21.03 10.35 0.03
N ILE A 330 21.42 10.23 -1.25
CA ILE A 330 22.78 9.77 -1.62
C ILE A 330 23.84 10.65 -0.98
N ILE A 331 23.66 11.98 -1.06
CA ILE A 331 24.59 12.96 -0.49
C ILE A 331 24.53 12.88 1.05
N ASP A 332 23.33 12.94 1.62
CA ASP A 332 23.13 12.98 3.08
C ASP A 332 23.61 11.69 3.78
N SER A 333 23.44 10.53 3.15
CA SER A 333 23.89 9.24 3.69
C SER A 333 25.35 8.90 3.36
N SER A 334 26.01 9.72 2.53
CA SER A 334 27.35 9.43 2.01
C SER A 334 27.46 8.05 1.34
N LEU A 335 26.39 7.59 0.66
CA LEU A 335 26.33 6.25 0.06
C LEU A 335 27.51 5.97 -0.88
N LYS A 336 27.84 6.92 -1.78
CA LYS A 336 28.95 6.79 -2.72
C LYS A 336 30.30 6.63 -2.00
N TYR A 337 30.50 7.35 -0.91
CA TYR A 337 31.71 7.25 -0.10
C TYR A 337 31.79 5.88 0.59
N ASN A 338 30.70 5.43 1.22
CA ASN A 338 30.64 4.12 1.88
C ASN A 338 30.87 2.97 0.90
N LEU A 339 30.30 3.06 -0.31
CA LEU A 339 30.54 2.09 -1.38
C LEU A 339 31.99 2.14 -1.86
N SER A 340 32.56 3.33 -2.06
CA SER A 340 33.96 3.48 -2.48
C SER A 340 34.94 2.92 -1.45
N ASP A 341 34.76 3.26 -0.17
CA ASP A 341 35.54 2.72 0.94
C ASP A 341 35.42 1.19 1.01
N PHE A 342 34.21 0.65 0.82
CA PHE A 342 33.99 -0.79 0.78
C PHE A 342 34.67 -1.46 -0.42
N LEU A 343 34.48 -0.95 -1.64
CA LEU A 343 35.10 -1.48 -2.87
C LEU A 343 36.63 -1.40 -2.84
N SER A 344 37.20 -0.45 -2.10
CA SER A 344 38.65 -0.36 -1.91
C SER A 344 39.24 -1.57 -1.17
N LYS A 345 38.40 -2.26 -0.38
CA LYS A 345 38.75 -3.43 0.44
C LYS A 345 38.45 -4.76 -0.24
N LEU A 346 37.82 -4.75 -1.42
CA LEU A 346 37.36 -5.95 -2.12
C LEU A 346 38.46 -6.63 -2.95
N ILE A 347 38.38 -7.95 -3.01
CA ILE A 347 39.08 -8.79 -3.99
C ILE A 347 38.30 -8.79 -5.32
N ILE A 348 38.89 -8.24 -6.39
CA ILE A 348 38.32 -8.25 -7.75
C ILE A 348 39.13 -9.23 -8.61
N TRP A 349 38.45 -10.26 -9.13
CA TRP A 349 39.07 -11.45 -9.76
C TRP A 349 39.99 -11.13 -10.95
N ASN A 350 39.71 -10.08 -11.73
CA ASN A 350 40.38 -9.85 -13.02
C ASN A 350 41.39 -8.68 -13.05
N ASN A 351 41.77 -8.15 -11.88
CA ASN A 351 42.53 -6.89 -11.80
C ASN A 351 44.05 -7.05 -11.62
N GLN A 352 44.57 -8.28 -11.55
CA GLN A 352 45.96 -8.52 -11.14
C GLN A 352 47.03 -7.96 -12.11
N ASN A 353 46.67 -7.76 -13.38
CA ASN A 353 47.58 -7.23 -14.40
C ASN A 353 47.27 -5.77 -14.77
N MET A 354 46.29 -5.14 -14.11
CA MET A 354 45.90 -3.76 -14.41
C MET A 354 46.66 -2.76 -13.53
N GLY A 355 47.12 -1.65 -14.10
CA GLY A 355 47.72 -0.56 -13.33
C GLY A 355 46.74 0.04 -12.33
N ILE A 356 47.25 0.60 -11.22
CA ILE A 356 46.46 1.18 -10.12
C ILE A 356 45.40 2.18 -10.64
N GLU A 357 45.76 3.03 -11.61
CA GLU A 357 44.85 4.01 -12.22
C GLU A 357 43.63 3.34 -12.90
N VAL A 358 43.84 2.18 -13.54
CA VAL A 358 42.77 1.43 -14.19
C VAL A 358 41.84 0.81 -13.15
N ILE A 359 42.42 0.29 -12.05
CA ILE A 359 41.66 -0.29 -10.93
C ILE A 359 40.77 0.77 -10.27
N GLU A 360 41.29 1.98 -10.04
CA GLU A 360 40.48 3.09 -9.48
C GLU A 360 39.34 3.49 -10.41
N LYS A 361 39.59 3.57 -11.72
CA LYS A 361 38.56 3.87 -12.72
C LYS A 361 37.48 2.79 -12.76
N VAL A 362 37.87 1.52 -12.72
CA VAL A 362 36.96 0.37 -12.63
C VAL A 362 36.09 0.49 -11.39
N ARG A 363 36.69 0.72 -10.21
CA ARG A 363 35.96 0.89 -8.94
C ARG A 363 34.93 2.02 -9.00
N LEU A 364 35.29 3.17 -9.54
CA LEU A 364 34.36 4.30 -9.71
C LEU A 364 33.18 3.93 -10.62
N SER A 365 33.44 3.24 -11.73
CA SER A 365 32.40 2.73 -12.63
C SER A 365 31.47 1.72 -11.93
N THR A 366 32.02 0.85 -11.09
CA THR A 366 31.25 -0.10 -10.26
C THR A 366 30.37 0.63 -9.25
N VAL A 367 30.88 1.70 -8.59
CA VAL A 367 30.07 2.52 -7.67
C VAL A 367 28.85 3.10 -8.40
N GLU A 368 29.03 3.69 -9.58
CA GLU A 368 27.91 4.25 -10.34
C GLU A 368 26.90 3.17 -10.74
N SER A 369 27.38 1.99 -11.15
CA SER A 369 26.52 0.85 -11.48
C SER A 369 25.68 0.36 -10.27
N ILE A 370 26.27 0.34 -9.07
CA ILE A 370 25.57 0.01 -7.83
C ILE A 370 24.56 1.10 -7.46
N VAL A 371 24.89 2.37 -7.66
CA VAL A 371 23.99 3.51 -7.42
C VAL A 371 22.78 3.45 -8.35
N ASP A 372 22.98 3.14 -9.63
CA ASP A 372 21.90 2.95 -10.60
C ASP A 372 21.01 1.76 -10.21
N TYR A 373 21.62 0.66 -9.77
CA TYR A 373 20.89 -0.48 -9.22
C TYR A 373 20.04 -0.09 -8.00
N ALA A 374 20.59 0.70 -7.08
CA ALA A 374 19.86 1.19 -5.90
C ALA A 374 18.68 2.09 -6.29
N TYR A 375 18.85 2.96 -7.30
CA TYR A 375 17.76 3.80 -7.81
C TYR A 375 16.62 2.98 -8.39
N ASN A 376 16.95 2.03 -9.27
CA ASN A 376 15.95 1.18 -9.93
C ASN A 376 15.21 0.29 -8.92
N SER A 377 15.93 -0.22 -7.92
CA SER A 377 15.36 -0.98 -6.81
C SER A 377 14.44 -0.13 -5.94
N LEU A 378 14.84 1.10 -5.57
CA LEU A 378 13.97 2.02 -4.83
C LEU A 378 12.71 2.38 -5.63
N SER A 379 12.87 2.74 -6.90
CA SER A 379 11.79 3.18 -7.78
C SER A 379 10.74 2.07 -7.97
N SER A 380 11.18 0.84 -8.22
CA SER A 380 10.26 -0.31 -8.32
C SER A 380 9.60 -0.66 -6.99
N PHE A 381 10.34 -0.59 -5.87
CA PHE A 381 9.83 -0.90 -4.54
C PHE A 381 8.77 0.10 -4.04
N ILE A 382 8.98 1.40 -4.25
CA ILE A 382 8.20 2.46 -3.60
C ILE A 382 6.99 2.93 -4.41
N ARG A 383 6.97 2.68 -5.73
CA ARG A 383 6.00 3.27 -6.65
C ARG A 383 4.55 2.92 -6.28
N GLU A 384 4.27 1.65 -5.99
CA GLU A 384 2.92 1.22 -5.58
C GLU A 384 2.51 1.84 -4.23
N ASP A 385 3.40 1.86 -3.24
CA ASP A 385 3.14 2.46 -1.94
C ASP A 385 2.80 3.96 -2.05
N LEU A 386 3.52 4.71 -2.89
CA LEU A 386 3.23 6.13 -3.13
C LEU A 386 1.90 6.30 -3.87
N TYR A 387 1.58 5.45 -4.84
CA TYR A 387 0.29 5.47 -5.51
C TYR A 387 -0.86 5.18 -4.55
N ASP A 388 -0.68 4.26 -3.60
CA ASP A 388 -1.67 3.96 -2.57
C ASP A 388 -1.88 5.15 -1.63
N ILE A 389 -0.80 5.79 -1.17
CA ILE A 389 -0.90 7.03 -0.38
C ILE A 389 -1.70 8.08 -1.13
N VAL A 390 -1.31 8.39 -2.38
CA VAL A 390 -2.01 9.36 -3.23
C VAL A 390 -3.49 8.98 -3.42
N SER A 391 -3.77 7.70 -3.66
CA SER A 391 -5.13 7.18 -3.87
C SER A 391 -6.00 7.31 -2.64
N VAL A 392 -5.45 7.11 -1.44
CA VAL A 392 -6.18 7.33 -0.17
C VAL A 392 -6.62 8.78 -0.04
N TYR A 393 -5.75 9.74 -0.36
CA TYR A 393 -6.13 11.17 -0.32
C TYR A 393 -7.10 11.54 -1.44
N TYR A 394 -6.91 11.00 -2.63
CA TYR A 394 -7.82 11.17 -3.76
C TYR A 394 -9.24 10.67 -3.43
N LEU A 395 -9.35 9.49 -2.79
CA LEU A 395 -10.63 8.96 -2.32
C LEU A 395 -11.25 9.83 -1.23
N LYS A 396 -10.46 10.36 -0.28
CA LYS A 396 -10.95 11.31 0.73
C LYS A 396 -11.55 12.57 0.09
N ILE A 397 -10.93 13.12 -0.95
CA ILE A 397 -11.47 14.26 -1.70
C ILE A 397 -12.81 13.87 -2.36
N LEU A 398 -12.87 12.70 -3.00
CA LEU A 398 -14.09 12.21 -3.66
C LEU A 398 -15.22 11.92 -2.66
N GLU A 399 -14.92 11.35 -1.49
CA GLU A 399 -15.91 11.06 -0.45
C GLU A 399 -16.39 12.33 0.25
N GLY A 400 -15.49 13.28 0.49
CA GLY A 400 -15.83 14.60 1.04
C GLY A 400 -16.87 15.33 0.19
N SER A 401 -16.83 15.14 -1.13
CA SER A 401 -17.81 15.72 -2.07
C SER A 401 -19.21 15.08 -1.97
N LYS A 402 -19.34 13.85 -1.47
CA LYS A 402 -20.60 13.09 -1.48
C LYS A 402 -21.46 13.28 -0.23
N TYR A 403 -20.85 13.52 0.94
CA TYR A 403 -21.55 13.48 2.23
C TYR A 403 -21.68 14.82 2.93
N THR A 404 -21.03 15.87 2.42
CA THR A 404 -21.28 17.20 2.95
C THR A 404 -22.57 17.74 2.31
N PRO A 405 -23.57 18.17 3.11
CA PRO A 405 -24.78 18.77 2.56
C PRO A 405 -24.39 20.01 1.75
N LYS A 406 -24.96 20.16 0.55
CA LYS A 406 -24.73 21.21 -0.49
C LYS A 406 -24.56 22.67 -0.02
N TRP A 407 -24.77 22.96 1.26
CA TRP A 407 -24.59 24.26 1.90
C TRP A 407 -23.24 24.45 2.60
N VAL A 408 -22.43 23.39 2.72
CA VAL A 408 -21.12 23.40 3.43
C VAL A 408 -19.96 22.95 2.52
N VAL A 409 -20.28 22.59 1.27
CA VAL A 409 -19.36 21.94 0.33
C VAL A 409 -18.63 22.96 -0.52
N ASP A 410 -17.75 23.71 0.13
CA ASP A 410 -16.52 24.17 -0.52
C ASP A 410 -15.50 24.72 0.51
N LEU A 411 -15.50 24.20 1.75
CA LEU A 411 -14.59 24.67 2.81
C LEU A 411 -13.15 24.10 2.70
N GLY A 412 -12.76 23.58 1.53
CA GLY A 412 -11.52 22.82 1.35
C GLY A 412 -10.26 23.69 1.36
N SER A 413 -10.24 24.77 0.59
CA SER A 413 -9.13 25.71 0.62
C SER A 413 -9.37 26.81 1.64
N ILE A 414 -8.30 27.25 2.32
CA ILE A 414 -8.31 28.45 3.16
C ILE A 414 -8.90 29.64 2.40
N GLU A 415 -8.57 29.74 1.10
CA GLU A 415 -9.11 30.74 0.18
C GLU A 415 -10.63 30.66 0.07
N HIS A 416 -11.22 29.48 -0.10
CA HIS A 416 -12.67 29.39 -0.19
C HIS A 416 -13.34 29.65 1.16
N ARG A 417 -12.68 29.33 2.28
CA ARG A 417 -13.23 29.63 3.61
C ARG A 417 -13.32 31.13 3.89
N TRP A 418 -12.36 31.92 3.41
CA TRP A 418 -12.22 33.34 3.78
C TRP A 418 -12.39 34.32 2.61
N GLY A 419 -12.46 33.81 1.37
CA GLY A 419 -12.34 34.59 0.13
C GLY A 419 -10.90 34.91 -0.26
N ILE A 420 -9.91 34.57 0.58
CA ILE A 420 -8.50 34.98 0.45
C ILE A 420 -7.57 33.95 1.07
N LYS A 421 -6.38 33.76 0.50
CA LYS A 421 -5.37 32.77 0.94
C LYS A 421 -4.66 33.22 2.22
N LEU A 422 -5.33 33.12 3.37
CA LEU A 422 -4.69 33.41 4.65
C LEU A 422 -3.53 32.47 4.94
N HIS A 423 -2.51 32.97 5.63
CA HIS A 423 -1.46 32.13 6.18
C HIS A 423 -2.07 31.07 7.13
N PRO A 424 -1.59 29.81 7.13
CA PRO A 424 -2.21 28.72 7.88
C PRO A 424 -2.28 28.99 9.38
N ARG A 425 -1.23 29.59 9.96
CA ARG A 425 -1.22 29.98 11.40
C ARG A 425 -2.33 30.96 11.73
N ASP A 426 -2.61 31.92 10.85
CA ASP A 426 -3.57 32.98 11.14
C ASP A 426 -5.00 32.46 10.95
N SER A 427 -5.24 31.66 9.90
CA SER A 427 -6.49 30.89 9.71
C SER A 427 -6.77 29.92 10.87
N HIS A 428 -5.73 29.27 11.40
CA HIS A 428 -5.81 28.43 12.59
C HIS A 428 -6.10 29.26 13.85
N GLY A 429 -5.48 30.43 13.99
CA GLY A 429 -5.75 31.38 15.07
C GLY A 429 -7.22 31.76 15.14
N ILE A 430 -7.80 32.22 14.02
CA ILE A 430 -9.24 32.52 13.92
C ILE A 430 -10.08 31.29 14.27
N SER A 431 -9.74 30.12 13.72
CA SER A 431 -10.48 28.87 14.01
C SER A 431 -10.38 28.41 15.47
N SER A 432 -9.32 28.78 16.17
CA SER A 432 -9.09 28.44 17.59
C SER A 432 -9.92 29.35 18.50
N ILE A 433 -9.95 30.66 18.21
CA ILE A 433 -10.85 31.62 18.88
C ILE A 433 -12.30 31.13 18.76
N ARG A 434 -12.74 30.79 17.54
CA ARG A 434 -14.11 30.31 17.31
C ARG A 434 -14.47 29.06 18.09
N ARG A 435 -13.51 28.13 18.25
CA ARG A 435 -13.72 26.93 19.08
C ARG A 435 -13.84 27.28 20.56
N LYS A 436 -13.00 28.18 21.08
CA LYS A 436 -13.01 28.67 22.45
C LYS A 436 -14.35 29.34 22.80
N TYR A 437 -14.88 30.21 21.95
CA TYR A 437 -16.16 30.88 22.22
C TYR A 437 -17.36 29.95 22.00
N SER A 438 -17.30 29.06 21.01
CA SER A 438 -18.36 28.08 20.79
C SER A 438 -18.56 27.10 21.95
N SER A 439 -17.50 26.72 22.67
CA SER A 439 -17.64 25.88 23.86
C SER A 439 -18.31 26.63 25.01
N LYS A 440 -17.92 27.90 25.25
CA LYS A 440 -18.58 28.77 26.23
C LYS A 440 -20.06 29.00 25.89
N SER A 441 -20.36 29.35 24.65
CA SER A 441 -21.74 29.53 24.17
C SER A 441 -22.56 28.24 24.33
N LYS A 442 -21.98 27.06 24.09
CA LYS A 442 -22.69 25.78 24.25
C LYS A 442 -23.28 25.62 25.66
N VAL A 443 -22.51 25.98 26.69
CA VAL A 443 -22.95 25.87 28.10
C VAL A 443 -24.10 26.83 28.38
N ILE A 444 -23.94 28.11 28.02
CA ILE A 444 -24.97 29.14 28.24
C ILE A 444 -26.27 28.80 27.49
N ILE A 445 -26.17 28.41 26.22
CA ILE A 445 -27.33 28.05 25.39
C ILE A 445 -28.07 26.86 26.00
N ARG A 446 -27.33 25.80 26.39
CA ARG A 446 -27.92 24.60 27.00
C ARG A 446 -28.66 24.95 28.29
N ASN A 447 -28.02 25.72 29.19
CA ASN A 447 -28.60 26.12 30.47
C ASN A 447 -29.84 27.01 30.27
N LYS A 448 -29.78 27.95 29.32
CA LYS A 448 -30.92 28.81 28.99
C LYS A 448 -32.10 27.99 28.44
N MET A 449 -31.86 27.07 27.51
CA MET A 449 -32.89 26.18 26.97
C MET A 449 -33.50 25.29 28.04
N LEU A 450 -32.69 24.69 28.91
CA LEU A 450 -33.14 23.86 30.03
C LEU A 450 -34.00 24.65 31.01
N LYS A 451 -33.58 25.86 31.39
CA LYS A 451 -34.35 26.75 32.25
C LYS A 451 -35.71 27.07 31.65
N MET A 452 -35.75 27.46 30.37
CA MET A 452 -37.02 27.74 29.67
C MET A 452 -37.94 26.52 29.61
N LEU A 453 -37.40 25.32 29.36
CA LEU A 453 -38.18 24.09 29.36
C LEU A 453 -38.75 23.76 30.75
N LYS A 454 -37.96 23.92 31.82
CA LYS A 454 -38.41 23.70 33.21
C LYS A 454 -39.51 24.67 33.62
N GLU A 455 -39.38 25.94 33.23
CA GLU A 455 -40.33 27.02 33.56
C GLU A 455 -41.59 27.01 32.68
N LYS A 456 -41.69 26.12 31.69
CA LYS A 456 -42.74 26.15 30.64
C LYS A 456 -42.88 27.56 30.06
N TYR A 457 -41.75 28.17 29.73
CA TYR A 457 -41.68 29.55 29.25
C TYR A 457 -42.70 29.85 28.14
N GLU A 458 -43.48 30.91 28.31
CA GLU A 458 -44.46 31.38 27.33
C GLU A 458 -43.87 32.53 26.51
N PHE A 459 -43.86 32.39 25.18
CA PHE A 459 -43.46 33.47 24.28
C PHE A 459 -44.52 34.58 24.27
N SER A 460 -44.14 35.78 23.85
CA SER A 460 -45.04 36.95 23.81
C SER A 460 -46.31 36.78 22.96
N ASP A 461 -46.37 35.76 22.12
CA ASP A 461 -47.53 35.41 21.29
C ASP A 461 -48.40 34.29 21.90
N GLY A 462 -48.20 33.97 23.19
CA GLY A 462 -48.94 32.94 23.92
C GLY A 462 -48.50 31.50 23.61
N THR A 463 -47.48 31.32 22.75
CA THR A 463 -46.96 29.97 22.50
C THR A 463 -46.12 29.53 23.69
N THR A 464 -46.48 28.41 24.31
CA THR A 464 -45.63 27.79 25.35
C THR A 464 -44.51 26.99 24.70
N ILE A 465 -43.29 27.09 25.24
CA ILE A 465 -42.18 26.23 24.83
C ILE A 465 -42.55 24.77 25.10
N SER A 466 -42.69 23.98 24.04
CA SER A 466 -43.08 22.57 24.10
C SER A 466 -42.08 21.71 23.32
N MET A 467 -42.29 20.40 23.27
CA MET A 467 -41.47 19.45 22.50
C MET A 467 -41.65 19.56 20.98
N SER A 468 -41.65 20.78 20.45
CA SER A 468 -41.82 21.09 19.03
C SER A 468 -40.54 20.84 18.23
N LYS A 469 -40.67 20.61 16.92
CA LYS A 469 -39.48 20.49 16.05
C LYS A 469 -38.75 21.82 15.98
N TRP A 470 -37.43 21.77 15.78
CA TRP A 470 -36.59 22.98 15.69
C TRP A 470 -37.10 23.98 14.65
N SER A 471 -37.60 23.51 13.51
CA SER A 471 -38.16 24.35 12.43
C SER A 471 -39.28 25.27 12.91
N ASP A 472 -40.05 24.83 13.89
CA ASP A 472 -41.29 25.47 14.30
C ASP A 472 -41.00 26.55 15.36
N ILE A 473 -39.99 26.30 16.20
CA ILE A 473 -39.65 27.15 17.35
C ILE A 473 -38.45 28.06 17.12
N VAL A 474 -37.61 27.81 16.09
CA VAL A 474 -36.36 28.55 15.86
C VAL A 474 -36.56 30.07 15.74
N LYS A 475 -37.66 30.52 15.11
CA LYS A 475 -37.93 31.96 14.93
C LYS A 475 -38.13 32.69 16.26
N LYS A 476 -38.65 32.01 17.28
CA LYS A 476 -38.95 32.57 18.61
C LYS A 476 -37.82 32.35 19.60
N LEU A 477 -37.22 31.16 19.55
CA LEU A 477 -36.20 30.72 20.49
C LEU A 477 -34.80 31.27 20.15
N PHE A 478 -34.45 31.39 18.86
CA PHE A 478 -33.12 31.83 18.46
C PHE A 478 -32.80 33.29 18.88
N PRO A 479 -33.71 34.28 18.79
CA PRO A 479 -33.44 35.62 19.31
C PRO A 479 -33.07 35.65 20.79
N ILE A 480 -33.79 34.90 21.63
CA ILE A 480 -33.53 34.80 23.09
C ILE A 480 -32.18 34.16 23.35
N ILE A 481 -31.85 33.11 22.59
CA ILE A 481 -30.54 32.47 22.68
C ILE A 481 -29.44 33.43 22.27
N ARG A 482 -29.62 34.14 21.15
CA ARG A 482 -28.66 35.10 20.63
C ARG A 482 -28.38 36.19 21.64
N GLU A 483 -29.42 36.73 22.26
CA GLU A 483 -29.31 37.71 23.34
C GLU A 483 -28.51 37.14 24.53
N ALA A 484 -28.81 35.90 24.94
CA ALA A 484 -28.11 35.25 26.05
C ALA A 484 -26.60 35.03 25.81
N VAL A 485 -26.16 34.91 24.55
CA VAL A 485 -24.74 34.76 24.20
C VAL A 485 -24.14 36.00 23.54
N ASN A 486 -24.84 37.13 23.52
CA ASN A 486 -24.42 38.29 22.72
C ASN A 486 -23.07 38.84 23.18
N ASN A 487 -22.83 38.90 24.49
CA ASN A 487 -21.54 39.32 25.04
C ASN A 487 -20.38 38.41 24.57
N LEU A 488 -20.61 37.09 24.48
CA LEU A 488 -19.61 36.16 23.96
C LEU A 488 -19.36 36.35 22.45
N ILE A 489 -20.38 36.70 21.69
CA ILE A 489 -20.25 36.99 20.25
C ILE A 489 -19.42 38.25 20.04
N ASP A 490 -19.63 39.28 20.86
CA ASP A 490 -18.89 40.54 20.78
C ASP A 490 -17.42 40.36 21.23
N ASP A 491 -17.17 39.59 22.29
CA ASP A 491 -15.82 39.19 22.70
C ASP A 491 -15.10 38.36 21.63
N GLU A 492 -15.80 37.41 20.99
CA GLU A 492 -15.27 36.59 19.89
C GLU A 492 -14.86 37.46 18.71
N ARG A 493 -15.71 38.43 18.32
CA ARG A 493 -15.42 39.41 17.27
C ARG A 493 -14.19 40.25 17.62
N LEU A 494 -14.09 40.72 18.86
CA LEU A 494 -12.97 41.54 19.29
C LEU A 494 -11.64 40.77 19.27
N GLU A 495 -11.61 39.50 19.70
CA GLU A 495 -10.42 38.65 19.57
C GLU A 495 -10.06 38.36 18.11
N ILE A 496 -11.04 38.11 17.24
CA ILE A 496 -10.79 37.91 15.81
C ILE A 496 -10.21 39.19 15.19
N SER A 497 -10.76 40.36 15.51
CA SER A 497 -10.24 41.65 15.05
C SER A 497 -8.77 41.86 15.43
N LYS A 498 -8.39 41.47 16.66
CA LYS A 498 -6.99 41.51 17.13
C LYS A 498 -6.06 40.60 16.31
N ILE A 499 -6.49 39.40 15.89
CA ILE A 499 -5.69 38.56 15.00
C ILE A 499 -5.58 39.19 13.61
N LEU A 500 -6.68 39.77 13.12
CA LEU A 500 -6.74 40.36 11.79
C LEU A 500 -5.84 41.59 11.64
N SER A 501 -5.46 42.27 12.73
CA SER A 501 -4.53 43.40 12.63
C SER A 501 -3.19 43.01 12.02
N ASN A 502 -2.74 41.76 12.20
CA ASN A 502 -1.44 41.24 11.76
C ASN A 502 -1.58 40.03 10.82
N VAL A 503 -2.74 39.86 10.18
CA VAL A 503 -3.01 38.70 9.33
C VAL A 503 -2.19 38.76 8.04
N ARG A 504 -1.61 37.62 7.67
CA ARG A 504 -0.80 37.46 6.46
C ARG A 504 -1.57 36.72 5.38
N ILE A 505 -1.26 37.06 4.14
CA ILE A 505 -1.82 36.47 2.92
C ILE A 505 -0.69 35.83 2.12
N ILE A 506 -0.94 34.63 1.62
CA ILE A 506 -0.05 33.90 0.73
C ILE A 506 -0.26 34.44 -0.69
N GLU A 507 0.71 35.16 -1.22
CA GLU A 507 0.70 35.65 -2.59
C GLU A 507 1.18 34.58 -3.57
N ASN A 508 2.26 33.89 -3.23
CA ASN A 508 2.89 32.92 -4.11
C ASN A 508 3.00 31.54 -3.44
N THR A 509 2.16 30.61 -3.87
CA THR A 509 2.14 29.23 -3.37
C THR A 509 3.35 28.40 -3.79
N GLU A 510 4.09 28.81 -4.82
CA GLU A 510 5.28 28.09 -5.30
C GLU A 510 6.51 28.37 -4.42
N ILE A 511 6.57 29.55 -3.80
CA ILE A 511 7.67 29.98 -2.93
C ILE A 511 7.30 29.79 -1.45
N PHE A 512 6.06 29.43 -1.15
CA PHE A 512 5.57 29.30 0.22
C PHE A 512 6.26 28.14 0.95
N ASP A 513 7.03 28.47 1.97
CA ASP A 513 7.86 27.57 2.77
C ASP A 513 7.22 27.17 4.11
N ASP A 514 5.91 27.38 4.26
CA ASP A 514 5.15 27.23 5.50
C ASP A 514 5.52 28.19 6.64
N HIS A 515 6.47 29.11 6.45
CA HIS A 515 6.97 29.98 7.50
C HIS A 515 6.75 31.46 7.21
N TYR A 516 7.38 31.99 6.15
CA TYR A 516 7.35 33.43 5.85
C TYR A 516 7.47 33.72 4.36
N SER A 517 8.22 32.92 3.61
CA SER A 517 8.49 33.19 2.20
C SER A 517 7.19 33.11 1.38
N GLY A 518 6.98 34.03 0.44
CA GLY A 518 5.76 34.07 -0.38
C GLY A 518 4.52 34.64 0.32
N THR A 519 4.68 35.34 1.46
CA THR A 519 3.56 36.02 2.16
C THR A 519 3.73 37.52 2.28
N ARG A 520 2.60 38.24 2.37
CA ARG A 520 2.54 39.68 2.70
C ARG A 520 1.51 39.96 3.78
N GLU A 521 1.54 41.16 4.35
CA GLU A 521 0.45 41.62 5.22
C GLU A 521 -0.85 41.83 4.43
N ALA A 522 -1.99 41.53 5.04
CA ALA A 522 -3.29 41.81 4.45
C ALA A 522 -3.57 43.32 4.38
N THR A 523 -4.20 43.75 3.29
CA THR A 523 -4.75 45.09 3.15
C THR A 523 -5.97 45.28 4.07
N SER A 524 -6.38 46.53 4.33
CA SER A 524 -7.57 46.82 5.15
C SER A 524 -8.82 46.15 4.60
N TRP A 525 -9.03 46.18 3.28
CA TRP A 525 -10.16 45.53 2.63
C TRP A 525 -10.17 44.01 2.82
N GLU A 526 -9.00 43.37 2.74
CA GLU A 526 -8.88 41.93 2.97
C GLU A 526 -9.15 41.59 4.45
N LYS A 527 -8.64 42.40 5.39
CA LYS A 527 -8.95 42.29 6.83
C LYS A 527 -10.46 42.39 7.06
N ASP A 528 -11.13 43.37 6.46
CA ASP A 528 -12.57 43.59 6.58
C ASP A 528 -13.39 42.44 5.96
N SER A 529 -12.97 41.93 4.80
CA SER A 529 -13.61 40.80 4.12
C SER A 529 -13.54 39.52 4.96
N VAL A 530 -12.37 39.22 5.54
CA VAL A 530 -12.18 38.08 6.45
C VAL A 530 -13.00 38.28 7.72
N PHE A 531 -13.01 39.48 8.30
CA PHE A 531 -13.77 39.81 9.50
C PHE A 531 -15.29 39.66 9.27
N HIS A 532 -15.79 40.14 8.14
CA HIS A 532 -17.19 40.01 7.75
C HIS A 532 -17.58 38.53 7.60
N THR A 533 -16.75 37.76 6.91
CA THR A 533 -16.95 36.32 6.71
C THR A 533 -16.93 35.56 8.04
N ALA A 534 -15.98 35.89 8.92
CA ALA A 534 -15.90 35.35 10.28
C ALA A 534 -17.17 35.68 11.08
N SER A 535 -17.59 36.94 11.09
CA SER A 535 -18.78 37.42 11.81
C SER A 535 -20.07 36.72 11.35
N LYS A 536 -20.26 36.58 10.04
CA LYS A 536 -21.39 35.82 9.48
C LYS A 536 -21.37 34.35 9.90
N ASN A 537 -20.18 33.76 9.95
CA ASN A 537 -19.98 32.38 10.38
C ASN A 537 -20.25 32.18 11.89
N ILE A 538 -20.01 33.19 12.75
CA ILE A 538 -20.37 33.14 14.17
C ILE A 538 -21.88 33.00 14.34
N ASP A 539 -22.67 33.78 13.60
CA ASP A 539 -24.13 33.71 13.65
C ASP A 539 -24.65 32.33 13.18
N ILE A 540 -24.10 31.80 12.07
CA ILE A 540 -24.44 30.46 11.54
C ILE A 540 -24.08 29.38 12.56
N GLN A 541 -22.87 29.45 13.14
CA GLN A 541 -22.39 28.49 14.12
C GLN A 541 -23.25 28.48 15.38
N THR A 542 -23.62 29.65 15.90
CA THR A 542 -24.50 29.80 17.07
C THR A 542 -25.87 29.19 16.79
N ARG A 543 -26.43 29.41 15.59
CA ARG A 543 -27.71 28.82 15.17
C ARG A 543 -27.65 27.29 15.08
N GLU A 544 -26.61 26.75 14.47
CA GLU A 544 -26.43 25.30 14.34
C GLU A 544 -26.14 24.61 15.68
N LEU A 545 -25.35 25.25 16.54
CA LEU A 545 -25.09 24.80 17.90
C LEU A 545 -26.39 24.72 18.69
N SER A 546 -27.22 25.76 18.60
CA SER A 546 -28.56 25.81 19.21
C SER A 546 -29.44 24.67 18.70
N ARG A 547 -29.51 24.46 17.38
CA ARG A 547 -30.27 23.35 16.79
C ARG A 547 -29.85 22.00 17.35
N LYS A 548 -28.54 21.73 17.40
CA LYS A 548 -27.99 20.47 17.91
C LYS A 548 -28.31 20.26 19.39
N LEU A 549 -28.17 21.31 20.20
CA LEU A 549 -28.50 21.26 21.63
C LEU A 549 -29.99 21.01 21.85
N TRP A 550 -30.86 21.71 21.11
CA TRP A 550 -32.31 21.51 21.19
C TRP A 550 -32.71 20.07 20.87
N VAL A 551 -32.22 19.52 19.75
CA VAL A 551 -32.50 18.13 19.35
C VAL A 551 -31.99 17.14 20.40
N GLY A 552 -30.80 17.39 20.98
CA GLY A 552 -30.24 16.56 22.04
C GLY A 552 -31.07 16.60 23.33
N LEU A 553 -31.53 17.78 23.74
CA LEU A 553 -32.40 17.96 24.91
C LEU A 553 -33.74 17.25 24.75
N LEU A 554 -34.39 17.40 23.59
CA LEU A 554 -35.66 16.71 23.30
C LEU A 554 -35.50 15.20 23.29
N LYS A 555 -34.38 14.68 22.77
CA LYS A 555 -34.11 13.24 22.78
C LYS A 555 -33.96 12.73 24.21
N LYS A 556 -33.24 13.46 25.07
CA LYS A 556 -33.03 13.09 26.49
C LYS A 556 -34.33 13.12 27.29
N LEU A 557 -35.19 14.13 27.05
CA LEU A 557 -36.50 14.24 27.70
C LEU A 557 -37.47 13.12 27.29
N LYS A 558 -37.46 12.71 26.01
CA LYS A 558 -38.30 11.59 25.54
C LYS A 558 -37.86 10.24 26.11
N SER A 559 -36.58 10.07 26.40
CA SER A 559 -36.09 8.84 27.04
C SER A 559 -36.38 8.78 28.53
N SER A 560 -36.54 9.92 29.22
CA SER A 560 -36.77 9.97 30.67
C SER A 560 -38.24 9.76 31.09
N GLU A 561 -39.19 9.73 30.16
CA GLU A 561 -40.62 9.47 30.48
C GLU A 561 -40.89 8.01 30.92
N HIS A 562 -39.89 7.13 30.88
CA HIS A 562 -40.03 5.72 31.27
C HIS A 562 -39.23 5.27 32.52
N GLU A 563 -38.50 6.17 33.17
CA GLU A 563 -37.81 5.89 34.43
C GLU A 563 -38.08 7.00 35.45
N GLU A 564 -38.71 6.63 36.57
CA GLU A 564 -38.99 7.53 37.69
C GLU A 564 -37.68 8.10 38.27
N CYS A 565 -37.56 9.44 38.19
CA CYS A 565 -36.67 10.31 38.95
C CYS A 565 -35.15 9.98 38.89
N VAL A 566 -34.51 10.30 37.76
CA VAL A 566 -33.05 10.51 37.71
C VAL A 566 -32.75 12.00 37.74
N ASP A 567 -32.02 12.42 38.77
CA ASP A 567 -31.64 13.81 39.03
C ASP A 567 -30.79 14.37 37.87
N LEU A 568 -31.28 15.41 37.20
CA LEU A 568 -30.68 15.95 35.95
C LEU A 568 -29.43 16.81 36.19
N ASN A 569 -28.82 16.76 37.38
CA ASN A 569 -27.76 17.67 37.82
C ASN A 569 -26.33 17.10 37.74
N ASP A 570 -26.13 15.81 37.47
CA ASP A 570 -24.81 15.15 37.64
C ASP A 570 -23.79 15.34 36.51
N ASP A 571 -23.96 16.33 35.63
CA ASP A 571 -23.06 16.54 34.47
C ASP A 571 -22.54 17.99 34.36
N VAL A 572 -22.36 18.66 35.51
CA VAL A 572 -21.71 19.97 35.57
C VAL A 572 -20.21 19.76 35.74
N ASP A 573 -19.49 19.78 34.61
CA ASP A 573 -18.03 19.94 34.56
C ASP A 573 -17.59 21.08 35.50
N SER A 574 -16.71 20.75 36.44
CA SER A 574 -16.11 21.69 37.40
C SER A 574 -15.24 22.72 36.68
N ALA A 575 -15.82 23.87 36.34
CA ALA A 575 -15.07 25.07 36.03
C ALA A 575 -14.62 25.71 37.34
N VAL A 576 -13.31 25.65 37.59
CA VAL A 576 -12.63 26.36 38.68
C VAL A 576 -12.92 27.85 38.54
N GLU A 577 -13.46 28.43 39.61
CA GLU A 577 -13.68 29.86 39.78
C GLU A 577 -12.32 30.59 39.83
N ASP A 578 -12.14 31.58 38.96
CA ASP A 578 -11.12 32.61 39.13
C ASP A 578 -11.84 33.91 39.52
N ASN A 579 -11.63 34.32 40.77
CA ASN A 579 -12.25 35.47 41.40
C ASN A 579 -11.58 36.76 40.91
N GLY A 580 -12.34 37.59 40.19
CA GLY A 580 -11.91 38.91 39.77
C GLY A 580 -13.09 39.86 39.56
N SER A 581 -13.85 40.10 40.62
CA SER A 581 -14.90 41.13 40.67
C SER A 581 -14.32 42.53 40.53
N LEU A 582 -14.55 43.19 39.40
CA LEU A 582 -14.63 44.65 39.34
C LEU A 582 -15.75 45.07 38.38
N VAL A 583 -16.85 45.54 38.98
CA VAL A 583 -17.89 46.37 38.34
C VAL A 583 -17.27 47.72 37.98
N PRO A 584 -17.62 48.31 36.83
CA PRO A 584 -18.20 49.66 36.94
C PRO A 584 -19.45 49.88 36.08
N ALA A 585 -20.47 50.37 36.78
CA ALA A 585 -21.35 51.49 36.47
C ALA A 585 -21.81 51.74 35.02
N LEU A 586 -23.14 51.69 34.85
CA LEU A 586 -23.94 52.42 33.87
C LEU A 586 -23.40 53.83 33.60
N LEU A 587 -23.28 54.21 32.32
CA LEU A 587 -23.54 55.58 31.89
C LEU A 587 -24.10 55.63 30.46
N ASP A 588 -25.37 56.01 30.41
CA ASP A 588 -26.03 56.98 29.55
C ASP A 588 -26.13 56.82 28.02
N LYS A 589 -27.38 56.98 27.57
CA LYS A 589 -27.83 57.07 26.20
C LYS A 589 -27.52 58.48 25.68
N SER A 590 -26.86 58.61 24.55
CA SER A 590 -27.36 59.47 23.44
C SER A 590 -26.39 59.56 22.26
N LYS A 591 -27.00 59.76 21.08
CA LYS A 591 -26.47 60.18 19.78
C LYS A 591 -25.93 59.08 18.84
N LEU A 592 -26.83 58.71 17.92
CA LEU A 592 -26.49 58.22 16.58
C LEU A 592 -25.43 59.13 15.93
N PRO A 593 -24.45 58.57 15.20
CA PRO A 593 -23.75 59.34 14.19
C PRO A 593 -24.49 59.28 12.86
N VAL A 594 -24.63 60.48 12.33
CA VAL A 594 -25.19 60.89 11.05
C VAL A 594 -24.48 60.20 9.89
N VAL A 595 -25.29 59.71 8.94
CA VAL A 595 -24.88 59.26 7.62
C VAL A 595 -24.12 60.38 6.93
N THR A 596 -22.81 60.21 6.79
CA THR A 596 -21.98 61.09 5.96
C THR A 596 -21.76 60.39 4.63
N SER A 597 -22.41 60.90 3.59
CA SER A 597 -22.17 60.56 2.19
C SER A 597 -20.73 60.96 1.83
N VAL A 598 -19.84 59.99 1.75
CA VAL A 598 -18.49 60.20 1.22
C VAL A 598 -18.55 60.07 -0.30
N LEU A 599 -18.28 61.19 -0.97
CA LEU A 599 -18.05 61.29 -2.41
C LEU A 599 -16.97 60.31 -2.87
N ALA A 600 -17.19 59.75 -4.05
CA ALA A 600 -16.29 58.88 -4.79
C ALA A 600 -14.87 59.48 -4.90
N SER A 601 -13.94 58.91 -4.15
CA SER A 601 -12.51 59.00 -4.43
C SER A 601 -12.17 57.89 -5.43
N ALA A 602 -11.75 58.28 -6.63
CA ALA A 602 -11.23 57.40 -7.66
C ALA A 602 -9.91 56.74 -7.18
N GLY A 603 -10.04 55.68 -6.39
CA GLY A 603 -8.94 54.81 -6.00
C GLY A 603 -8.66 53.80 -7.10
N TYR A 604 -7.49 53.91 -7.73
CA TYR A 604 -6.97 52.94 -8.69
C TYR A 604 -6.95 51.54 -8.05
N LEU A 605 -7.73 50.62 -8.62
CA LEU A 605 -7.70 49.18 -8.33
C LEU A 605 -6.47 48.57 -9.02
N PRO A 606 -5.56 47.88 -8.32
CA PRO A 606 -4.64 46.94 -8.95
C PRO A 606 -5.44 45.66 -9.22
N LEU A 607 -6.05 45.60 -10.41
CA LEU A 607 -6.62 44.36 -10.93
C LEU A 607 -5.45 43.55 -11.51
N ASP A 608 -5.11 42.43 -10.90
CA ASP A 608 -4.13 41.49 -11.43
C ASP A 608 -4.70 40.89 -12.73
N SER A 609 -4.38 41.54 -13.86
CA SER A 609 -5.15 41.51 -15.11
C SER A 609 -4.83 40.31 -16.01
N LYS A 610 -4.81 39.10 -15.45
CA LYS A 610 -5.01 37.93 -16.30
C LYS A 610 -6.48 37.87 -16.68
N ILE A 611 -6.77 38.40 -17.88
CA ILE A 611 -7.98 38.18 -18.66
C ILE A 611 -8.56 36.81 -18.30
N ASN A 612 -9.78 36.76 -17.76
CA ASN A 612 -10.41 35.50 -17.41
C ASN A 612 -10.90 34.82 -18.69
N TYR A 613 -9.97 34.27 -19.47
CA TYR A 613 -10.23 33.61 -20.75
C TYR A 613 -11.29 32.50 -20.62
N LYS A 614 -11.47 31.94 -19.43
CA LYS A 614 -12.53 30.95 -19.14
C LYS A 614 -13.93 31.56 -19.15
N ILE A 615 -14.09 32.77 -18.64
CA ILE A 615 -15.37 33.51 -18.70
C ILE A 615 -15.65 33.94 -20.14
N ILE A 616 -14.67 34.53 -20.82
CA ILE A 616 -14.82 35.01 -22.19
C ILE A 616 -15.09 33.86 -23.17
N SER A 617 -14.34 32.75 -23.08
CA SER A 617 -14.59 31.58 -23.94
C SER A 617 -15.99 31.01 -23.76
N LYS A 618 -16.52 31.06 -22.54
CA LYS A 618 -17.85 30.55 -22.19
C LYS A 618 -18.98 31.50 -22.60
N TRP A 619 -18.88 32.78 -22.27
CA TRP A 619 -19.96 33.76 -22.39
C TRP A 619 -19.78 34.76 -23.53
N GLY A 620 -18.61 34.80 -24.15
CA GLY A 620 -18.28 35.73 -25.23
C GLY A 620 -17.92 37.11 -24.78
N LEU A 621 -18.18 37.41 -23.51
CA LEU A 621 -17.92 38.68 -22.86
C LEU A 621 -17.22 38.42 -21.52
N ASN A 622 -16.48 39.40 -21.06
CA ASN A 622 -15.79 39.36 -19.78
C ASN A 622 -16.76 39.79 -18.66
N ILE A 623 -17.76 38.93 -18.40
CA ILE A 623 -18.75 39.15 -17.34
C ILE A 623 -18.04 39.23 -15.99
N TYR A 624 -18.45 40.18 -15.14
CA TYR A 624 -17.90 40.31 -13.80
C TYR A 624 -18.09 38.99 -13.00
N PRO A 625 -17.08 38.49 -12.27
CA PRO A 625 -17.12 37.15 -11.67
C PRO A 625 -18.33 36.89 -10.74
N ASP A 626 -18.76 37.88 -9.97
CA ASP A 626 -19.95 37.73 -9.11
C ASP A 626 -21.25 37.60 -9.90
N ASP A 627 -21.30 38.24 -11.06
CA ASP A 627 -22.47 38.17 -11.94
C ASP A 627 -22.52 36.79 -12.63
N GLU A 628 -21.36 36.19 -12.98
CA GLU A 628 -21.31 34.78 -13.42
C GLU A 628 -21.88 33.81 -12.36
N LYS A 629 -21.56 34.02 -11.07
CA LYS A 629 -22.08 33.18 -9.98
C LYS A 629 -23.62 33.22 -9.94
N LEU A 630 -24.23 34.35 -10.28
CA LEU A 630 -25.69 34.48 -10.35
C LEU A 630 -26.28 33.66 -11.51
N ILE A 631 -25.64 33.63 -12.69
CA ILE A 631 -26.05 32.73 -13.78
C ILE A 631 -26.03 31.28 -13.29
N LEU A 632 -24.94 30.85 -12.65
CA LEU A 632 -24.79 29.48 -12.16
C LEU A 632 -25.84 29.13 -11.08
N PHE A 633 -26.18 30.10 -10.23
CA PHE A 633 -27.21 29.96 -9.21
C PHE A 633 -28.59 29.71 -9.83
N ILE A 634 -29.01 30.53 -10.81
CA ILE A 634 -30.28 30.32 -11.52
C ILE A 634 -30.30 28.93 -12.17
N ARG A 635 -29.24 28.57 -12.88
CA ARG A 635 -29.15 27.26 -13.55
C ARG A 635 -29.27 26.10 -12.56
N ARG A 636 -28.68 26.22 -11.37
CA ARG A 636 -28.78 25.20 -10.31
C ARG A 636 -30.20 25.09 -9.75
N LYS A 637 -30.90 26.21 -9.56
CA LYS A 637 -32.31 26.26 -9.12
C LYS A 637 -33.19 25.44 -10.06
N PHE A 638 -33.12 25.70 -11.36
CA PHE A 638 -33.98 25.03 -12.36
C PHE A 638 -33.55 23.60 -12.68
N SER A 639 -32.26 23.26 -12.61
CA SER A 639 -31.77 21.89 -12.85
C SER A 639 -32.42 20.85 -11.94
N GLY A 640 -32.72 21.21 -10.68
CA GLY A 640 -33.44 20.33 -9.76
C GLY A 640 -34.85 20.01 -10.24
N LEU A 641 -35.59 21.03 -10.67
CA LEU A 641 -36.96 20.92 -11.19
C LEU A 641 -37.00 20.11 -12.48
N ILE A 642 -36.12 20.41 -13.43
CA ILE A 642 -35.99 19.68 -14.70
C ILE A 642 -35.75 18.19 -14.43
N ARG A 643 -34.81 17.86 -13.53
CA ARG A 643 -34.48 16.47 -13.21
C ARG A 643 -35.67 15.73 -12.59
N SER A 644 -36.38 16.34 -11.64
CA SER A 644 -37.57 15.70 -11.06
C SER A 644 -38.65 15.46 -12.11
N SER A 645 -38.87 16.43 -13.01
CA SER A 645 -39.83 16.29 -14.10
C SER A 645 -39.45 15.18 -15.07
N PHE A 646 -38.18 15.08 -15.47
CA PHE A 646 -37.69 13.99 -16.31
C PHE A 646 -37.82 12.63 -15.65
N CYS A 647 -37.42 12.49 -14.38
CA CYS A 647 -37.58 11.22 -13.65
C CYS A 647 -39.04 10.80 -13.59
N LYS A 648 -39.95 11.74 -13.33
CA LYS A 648 -41.40 11.47 -13.31
C LYS A 648 -41.89 11.04 -14.69
N LEU A 649 -41.61 11.83 -15.72
CA LEU A 649 -41.98 11.53 -17.12
C LEU A 649 -41.52 10.13 -17.52
N PHE A 650 -40.25 9.79 -17.32
CA PHE A 650 -39.73 8.48 -17.72
C PHE A 650 -40.30 7.33 -16.90
N SER A 651 -40.60 7.56 -15.61
CA SER A 651 -41.27 6.55 -14.77
C SER A 651 -42.67 6.27 -15.30
N ASP A 652 -43.45 7.33 -15.55
CA ASP A 652 -44.81 7.26 -16.08
C ASP A 652 -44.83 6.57 -17.46
N MET A 653 -43.92 6.96 -18.36
CA MET A 653 -43.79 6.34 -19.69
C MET A 653 -43.42 4.85 -19.61
N LEU A 654 -42.52 4.47 -18.70
CA LEU A 654 -42.16 3.07 -18.50
C LEU A 654 -43.27 2.26 -17.84
N GLU A 655 -44.06 2.86 -16.96
CA GLU A 655 -45.23 2.22 -16.33
C GLU A 655 -46.36 1.99 -17.31
N LEU A 656 -46.62 2.96 -18.19
CA LEU A 656 -47.64 2.87 -19.23
C LEU A 656 -47.23 2.00 -20.44
N GLY A 657 -45.99 1.51 -20.47
CA GLY A 657 -45.48 0.76 -21.63
C GLY A 657 -45.46 1.61 -22.90
N ALA A 658 -45.12 2.88 -22.78
CA ALA A 658 -45.23 3.83 -23.88
C ALA A 658 -44.41 3.41 -25.11
N VAL A 659 -45.06 3.49 -26.27
CA VAL A 659 -44.46 3.27 -27.59
C VAL A 659 -44.09 4.63 -28.18
N LEU A 660 -42.83 4.79 -28.57
CA LEU A 660 -42.37 6.01 -29.23
C LEU A 660 -42.88 6.11 -30.67
N PRO A 661 -42.88 7.30 -31.31
CA PRO A 661 -43.33 7.47 -32.69
C PRO A 661 -42.65 6.55 -33.72
N SER A 662 -41.42 6.10 -33.45
CA SER A 662 -40.73 5.06 -34.24
C SER A 662 -41.28 3.65 -34.12
N GLY A 663 -42.33 3.42 -33.31
CA GLY A 663 -42.85 2.09 -32.99
C GLY A 663 -42.05 1.34 -31.92
N LYS A 664 -41.02 1.97 -31.34
CA LYS A 664 -40.16 1.35 -30.33
C LYS A 664 -40.79 1.41 -28.94
N GLU A 665 -40.95 0.25 -28.32
CA GLU A 665 -41.39 0.13 -26.92
C GLU A 665 -40.29 0.53 -25.94
N LEU A 666 -40.56 1.46 -25.03
CA LEU A 666 -39.55 2.01 -24.11
C LEU A 666 -39.01 0.98 -23.10
N GLN A 667 -39.80 -0.04 -22.73
CA GLN A 667 -39.39 -1.02 -21.73
C GLN A 667 -38.22 -1.91 -22.19
N VAL A 668 -38.10 -2.13 -23.50
CA VAL A 668 -37.08 -3.03 -24.09
C VAL A 668 -35.90 -2.28 -24.70
N CYS A 669 -35.96 -0.95 -24.75
CA CYS A 669 -34.98 -0.15 -25.48
C CYS A 669 -33.89 0.47 -24.57
N SER A 670 -32.64 0.44 -25.04
CA SER A 670 -31.54 1.18 -24.40
C SER A 670 -31.57 2.66 -24.77
N TRP A 671 -30.98 3.53 -23.92
CA TRP A 671 -30.94 4.97 -24.17
C TRP A 671 -30.40 5.31 -25.58
N GLY A 672 -29.37 4.61 -26.07
CA GLY A 672 -28.79 4.89 -27.38
C GLY A 672 -29.77 4.71 -28.55
N ILE A 673 -30.76 3.82 -28.41
CA ILE A 673 -31.74 3.50 -29.45
C ILE A 673 -32.88 4.53 -29.48
N VAL A 674 -33.25 5.05 -28.31
CA VAL A 674 -34.42 5.93 -28.13
C VAL A 674 -34.05 7.38 -27.83
N SER A 675 -32.77 7.70 -27.64
CA SER A 675 -32.35 8.99 -27.07
C SER A 675 -32.85 10.17 -27.87
N ARG A 676 -32.96 10.07 -29.20
CA ARG A 676 -33.37 11.18 -30.07
C ARG A 676 -34.84 11.54 -29.81
N GLU A 677 -35.75 10.59 -30.00
CA GLU A 677 -37.19 10.79 -29.77
C GLU A 677 -37.50 11.07 -28.30
N LEU A 678 -36.85 10.33 -27.40
CA LEU A 678 -37.07 10.47 -25.97
C LEU A 678 -36.52 11.79 -25.42
N SER A 679 -35.41 12.31 -25.96
CA SER A 679 -34.91 13.63 -25.59
C SER A 679 -35.86 14.73 -26.05
N ASP A 680 -36.46 14.60 -27.23
CA ASP A 680 -37.40 15.60 -27.75
C ASP A 680 -38.68 15.65 -26.91
N VAL A 681 -39.23 14.49 -26.56
CA VAL A 681 -40.37 14.38 -25.64
C VAL A 681 -40.03 14.95 -24.25
N ALA A 682 -38.85 14.59 -23.72
CA ALA A 682 -38.40 15.09 -22.43
C ALA A 682 -38.23 16.61 -22.45
N ILE A 683 -37.49 17.16 -23.41
CA ILE A 683 -37.25 18.61 -23.53
C ILE A 683 -38.58 19.36 -23.64
N LYS A 684 -39.52 18.87 -24.45
CA LYS A 684 -40.85 19.45 -24.57
C LYS A 684 -41.63 19.44 -23.26
N SER A 685 -41.49 18.40 -22.43
CA SER A 685 -42.16 18.31 -21.12
C SER A 685 -41.69 19.34 -20.09
N VAL A 686 -40.51 19.92 -20.26
CA VAL A 686 -39.93 20.92 -19.36
C VAL A 686 -39.82 22.30 -20.00
N GLU A 687 -40.46 22.51 -21.15
CA GLU A 687 -40.40 23.77 -21.91
C GLU A 687 -40.81 24.97 -21.05
N SER A 688 -41.90 24.87 -20.28
CA SER A 688 -42.31 25.93 -19.35
C SER A 688 -41.27 26.23 -18.26
N ILE A 689 -40.62 25.20 -17.70
CA ILE A 689 -39.56 25.35 -16.68
C ILE A 689 -38.33 26.04 -17.29
N VAL A 690 -38.05 25.77 -18.56
CA VAL A 690 -36.93 26.37 -19.31
C VAL A 690 -37.24 27.82 -19.67
N GLU A 691 -38.47 28.15 -20.05
CA GLU A 691 -38.89 29.53 -20.27
C GLU A 691 -38.84 30.36 -18.97
N ASP A 692 -39.32 29.81 -17.84
CA ASP A 692 -39.15 30.45 -16.53
C ASP A 692 -37.67 30.70 -16.19
N GLN A 693 -36.80 29.75 -16.56
CA GLN A 693 -35.36 29.90 -16.40
C GLN A 693 -34.79 31.03 -17.28
N TYR A 694 -35.30 31.20 -18.50
CA TYR A 694 -34.90 32.29 -19.38
C TYR A 694 -35.39 33.64 -18.86
N THR A 695 -36.61 33.72 -18.35
CA THR A 695 -37.13 34.94 -17.70
C THR A 695 -36.29 35.34 -16.48
N ASP A 696 -35.97 34.40 -15.59
CA ASP A 696 -35.10 34.65 -14.44
C ASP A 696 -33.70 35.11 -14.88
N LEU A 697 -33.13 34.47 -15.92
CA LEU A 697 -31.85 34.88 -16.48
C LEU A 697 -31.92 36.28 -17.09
N GLU A 698 -33.00 36.63 -17.78
CA GLU A 698 -33.15 37.94 -18.39
C GLU A 698 -33.20 39.06 -17.36
N ILE A 699 -33.96 38.84 -16.28
CA ILE A 699 -34.05 39.76 -15.14
C ILE A 699 -32.67 39.97 -14.53
N ILE A 700 -31.91 38.89 -14.30
CA ILE A 700 -30.60 39.02 -13.67
C ILE A 700 -29.57 39.62 -14.64
N LEU A 701 -29.58 39.24 -15.92
CA LEU A 701 -28.69 39.80 -16.94
C LEU A 701 -28.86 41.31 -17.11
N SER A 702 -30.07 41.87 -16.90
CA SER A 702 -30.28 43.33 -16.93
C SER A 702 -29.44 44.11 -15.90
N ARG A 703 -28.90 43.43 -14.89
CA ARG A 703 -28.10 44.02 -13.81
C ARG A 703 -26.61 43.70 -13.95
N PHE A 704 -26.20 43.08 -15.05
CA PHE A 704 -24.84 42.57 -15.19
C PHE A 704 -23.85 43.66 -15.50
N ARG A 705 -22.63 43.43 -15.00
CA ARG A 705 -21.47 44.25 -15.25
C ARG A 705 -20.51 43.50 -16.15
N ILE A 706 -19.98 44.22 -17.12
CA ILE A 706 -18.91 43.77 -18.02
C ILE A 706 -17.63 44.49 -17.60
N VAL A 707 -16.54 43.74 -17.66
CA VAL A 707 -15.19 44.25 -17.41
C VAL A 707 -14.52 44.46 -18.76
N ASP A 708 -14.55 45.69 -19.26
CA ASP A 708 -13.80 46.09 -20.45
C ASP A 708 -12.33 46.27 -20.07
N ILE A 709 -11.45 45.72 -20.90
CA ILE A 709 -10.01 45.85 -20.73
C ILE A 709 -9.55 46.79 -21.83
N ASP A 710 -8.94 47.91 -21.44
CA ASP A 710 -8.37 48.84 -22.40
C ASP A 710 -7.20 48.17 -23.11
N VAL A 711 -7.34 48.00 -24.43
CA VAL A 711 -6.31 47.37 -25.28
C VAL A 711 -4.99 48.14 -25.22
N SER A 712 -5.04 49.45 -24.95
CA SER A 712 -3.86 50.31 -24.86
C SER A 712 -3.19 50.27 -23.47
N ASN A 713 -3.91 49.83 -22.44
CA ASN A 713 -3.40 49.76 -21.08
C ASN A 713 -3.97 48.55 -20.33
N ASN A 714 -3.26 47.42 -20.43
CA ASN A 714 -3.59 46.15 -19.77
C ASN A 714 -3.70 46.25 -18.23
N SER A 715 -3.30 47.36 -17.62
CA SER A 715 -3.41 47.59 -16.17
C SER A 715 -4.70 48.29 -15.73
N SER A 716 -5.47 48.85 -16.67
CA SER A 716 -6.75 49.50 -16.38
C SER A 716 -7.92 48.70 -16.95
N CYS A 717 -8.84 48.33 -16.07
CA CYS A 717 -10.14 47.79 -16.46
C CYS A 717 -11.25 48.79 -16.16
N THR A 718 -12.22 48.90 -17.06
CA THR A 718 -13.45 49.66 -16.83
C THR A 718 -14.58 48.69 -16.60
N VAL A 719 -15.20 48.77 -15.42
CA VAL A 719 -16.41 47.99 -15.12
C VAL A 719 -17.62 48.85 -15.48
N ARG A 720 -18.42 48.39 -16.44
CA ARG A 720 -19.65 49.08 -16.86
C ARG A 720 -20.85 48.13 -16.88
N ALA A 721 -22.06 48.67 -16.98
CA ALA A 721 -23.26 47.88 -17.21
C ALA A 721 -23.22 47.21 -18.60
N ILE A 722 -23.83 46.04 -18.69
CA ILE A 722 -24.04 45.32 -19.96
C ILE A 722 -24.99 46.11 -20.87
N THR A 723 -24.69 46.17 -22.18
CA THR A 723 -25.63 46.74 -23.15
C THR A 723 -26.70 45.72 -23.55
N ASP A 724 -27.81 46.17 -24.15
CA ASP A 724 -28.88 45.26 -24.58
C ASP A 724 -28.41 44.26 -25.67
N ASP A 725 -27.52 44.69 -26.56
CA ASP A 725 -26.93 43.81 -27.60
C ASP A 725 -26.04 42.73 -26.97
N GLU A 726 -25.17 43.11 -26.03
CA GLU A 726 -24.32 42.21 -25.28
C GLU A 726 -25.13 41.23 -24.41
N LYS A 727 -26.20 41.73 -23.78
CA LYS A 727 -27.17 40.92 -23.03
C LYS A 727 -27.79 39.87 -23.95
N SER A 728 -28.20 40.26 -25.15
CA SER A 728 -28.72 39.34 -26.17
C SER A 728 -27.69 38.26 -26.55
N MET A 729 -26.42 38.63 -26.74
CA MET A 729 -25.34 37.68 -27.02
C MET A 729 -25.12 36.67 -25.88
N VAL A 730 -25.08 37.14 -24.63
CA VAL A 730 -24.95 36.27 -23.45
C VAL A 730 -26.16 35.35 -23.33
N MET A 731 -27.36 35.86 -23.60
CA MET A 731 -28.60 35.08 -23.59
C MET A 731 -28.56 33.96 -24.64
N ILE A 732 -28.12 34.24 -25.88
CA ILE A 732 -27.98 33.21 -26.93
C ILE A 732 -27.06 32.07 -26.48
N ARG A 733 -25.91 32.40 -25.85
CA ARG A 733 -24.99 31.39 -25.32
C ARG A 733 -25.57 30.64 -24.12
N ALA A 734 -26.30 31.32 -23.25
CA ALA A 734 -27.00 30.70 -22.12
C ALA A 734 -28.05 29.69 -22.61
N LYS A 735 -28.87 30.05 -23.61
CA LYS A 735 -29.84 29.15 -24.26
C LYS A 735 -29.16 27.90 -24.83
N LYS A 736 -28.05 28.09 -25.57
CA LYS A 736 -27.25 26.96 -26.11
C LYS A 736 -26.66 26.06 -25.01
N PHE A 737 -26.23 26.64 -23.89
CA PHE A 737 -25.72 25.86 -22.77
C PHE A 737 -26.84 25.06 -22.11
N ILE A 738 -27.98 25.71 -21.87
CA ILE A 738 -29.14 25.09 -21.22
C ILE A 738 -29.64 23.92 -22.07
N SER A 739 -29.83 24.10 -23.39
CA SER A 739 -30.28 23.02 -24.28
C SER A 739 -29.34 21.80 -24.25
N LYS A 740 -28.02 22.01 -24.31
CA LYS A 740 -27.04 20.91 -24.18
C LYS A 740 -27.15 20.20 -22.83
N SER A 741 -27.37 20.96 -21.75
CA SER A 741 -27.51 20.39 -20.40
C SER A 741 -28.82 19.62 -20.18
N LEU A 742 -29.89 19.98 -20.90
CA LEU A 742 -31.17 19.27 -20.86
C LEU A 742 -31.02 17.84 -21.39
N ILE A 743 -30.34 17.67 -22.54
CA ILE A 743 -30.08 16.33 -23.12
C ILE A 743 -29.33 15.44 -22.12
N CYS A 744 -28.28 15.96 -21.49
CA CYS A 744 -27.52 15.23 -20.46
C CYS A 744 -28.39 14.89 -19.23
N SER A 745 -29.23 15.83 -18.80
CA SER A 745 -30.12 15.65 -17.64
C SER A 745 -31.19 14.61 -17.92
N ALA A 746 -31.74 14.58 -19.13
CA ALA A 746 -32.69 13.57 -19.60
C ALA A 746 -32.03 12.19 -19.57
N ARG A 747 -30.84 12.04 -20.16
CA ARG A 747 -30.08 10.78 -20.12
C ARG A 747 -29.85 10.25 -18.70
N MET A 748 -29.39 11.12 -17.80
CA MET A 748 -29.10 10.72 -16.42
C MET A 748 -30.37 10.35 -15.65
N SER A 749 -31.48 11.04 -15.92
CA SER A 749 -32.78 10.76 -15.29
C SER A 749 -33.35 9.43 -15.80
N TRP A 750 -33.23 9.15 -17.10
CA TRP A 750 -33.60 7.86 -17.67
C TRP A 750 -32.85 6.69 -17.04
N LEU A 751 -31.51 6.78 -17.01
CA LEU A 751 -30.67 5.73 -16.40
C LEU A 751 -31.03 5.51 -14.92
N PHE A 752 -31.34 6.58 -14.21
CA PHE A 752 -31.78 6.50 -12.82
C PHE A 752 -33.11 5.75 -12.67
N VAL A 753 -34.10 6.05 -13.52
CA VAL A 753 -35.42 5.39 -13.48
C VAL A 753 -35.31 3.91 -13.86
N VAL A 754 -34.63 3.59 -14.97
CA VAL A 754 -34.49 2.20 -15.44
C VAL A 754 -33.77 1.33 -14.40
N ASN A 755 -32.69 1.83 -13.80
CA ASN A 755 -31.94 1.11 -12.77
C ASN A 755 -32.71 0.92 -11.46
N ASN A 756 -33.67 1.80 -11.15
CA ASN A 756 -34.50 1.64 -9.96
C ASN A 756 -35.63 0.64 -10.18
N LYS A 757 -36.16 0.53 -11.41
CA LYS A 757 -37.28 -0.37 -11.74
C LYS A 757 -36.84 -1.83 -11.83
N SER A 758 -35.61 -2.11 -12.26
CA SER A 758 -35.05 -3.48 -12.24
C SER A 758 -34.91 -4.06 -10.82
N ASN A 759 -34.92 -3.21 -9.79
CA ASN A 759 -34.85 -3.62 -8.39
C ASN A 759 -36.21 -3.90 -7.73
N SER A 760 -37.34 -3.68 -8.42
CA SER A 760 -38.69 -3.76 -7.82
C SER A 760 -39.56 -4.91 -8.34
N VAL A 761 -39.15 -5.68 -9.34
CA VAL A 761 -39.96 -6.79 -9.88
C VAL A 761 -39.51 -8.14 -9.28
N GLY A 762 -40.28 -8.63 -8.30
CA GLY A 762 -40.53 -10.07 -8.12
C GLY A 762 -39.60 -10.94 -7.27
N VAL A 763 -38.43 -10.47 -6.80
CA VAL A 763 -37.55 -11.31 -5.97
C VAL A 763 -37.73 -11.00 -4.48
N HIS A 764 -38.07 -12.05 -3.70
CA HIS A 764 -38.41 -12.03 -2.28
C HIS A 764 -37.56 -11.05 -1.43
N PRO A 765 -38.17 -10.18 -0.59
CA PRO A 765 -37.46 -9.18 0.22
C PRO A 765 -36.45 -9.73 1.25
N ARG A 766 -36.40 -11.05 1.49
CA ARG A 766 -35.58 -11.67 2.55
C ARG A 766 -34.12 -11.93 2.17
N LEU A 767 -33.71 -11.67 0.92
CA LEU A 767 -32.30 -11.80 0.47
C LEU A 767 -31.55 -10.47 0.37
N LYS A 768 -32.07 -9.36 0.93
CA LYS A 768 -31.38 -8.05 0.99
C LYS A 768 -30.23 -8.02 2.02
N GLY A 769 -29.34 -9.01 1.95
CA GLY A 769 -28.04 -8.96 2.59
C GLY A 769 -27.17 -7.91 1.90
N LYS A 770 -26.86 -6.83 2.63
CA LYS A 770 -25.79 -5.89 2.28
C LYS A 770 -24.54 -6.71 1.93
N ASN A 771 -24.01 -6.64 0.69
CA ASN A 771 -22.56 -6.66 0.37
C ASN A 771 -22.15 -7.17 -1.03
N ILE A 772 -23.06 -7.58 -1.91
CA ILE A 772 -22.69 -7.69 -3.33
C ILE A 772 -22.98 -6.34 -3.99
N LYS A 773 -22.12 -5.35 -3.72
CA LYS A 773 -22.08 -4.14 -4.57
C LYS A 773 -21.78 -4.65 -5.97
N LEU A 774 -22.78 -4.61 -6.85
CA LEU A 774 -22.65 -4.79 -8.29
C LEU A 774 -21.46 -3.92 -8.71
N ARG A 775 -20.30 -4.55 -8.99
CA ARG A 775 -19.17 -3.84 -9.59
C ARG A 775 -19.75 -3.29 -10.88
N SER A 776 -19.86 -1.97 -11.02
CA SER A 776 -20.21 -1.38 -12.31
C SER A 776 -19.28 -2.01 -13.33
N ALA A 777 -19.84 -2.66 -14.35
CA ALA A 777 -19.08 -3.46 -15.32
C ALA A 777 -17.86 -2.67 -15.78
N ALA A 778 -16.72 -2.94 -15.14
CA ALA A 778 -15.46 -2.41 -15.60
C ALA A 778 -15.29 -3.02 -16.99
N PRO A 779 -14.91 -2.22 -18.00
CA PRO A 779 -14.72 -2.73 -19.36
C PRO A 779 -13.97 -4.06 -19.30
N ILE A 780 -14.50 -5.07 -19.99
CA ILE A 780 -13.76 -6.31 -20.25
C ILE A 780 -12.44 -5.87 -20.90
N SER A 781 -11.32 -6.32 -20.34
CA SER A 781 -10.00 -5.67 -20.47
C SER A 781 -9.64 -5.35 -21.93
N GLY A 782 -9.84 -4.09 -22.34
CA GLY A 782 -9.47 -3.57 -23.67
C GLY A 782 -10.56 -3.62 -24.75
N ILE A 783 -11.59 -4.45 -24.63
CA ILE A 783 -12.65 -4.59 -25.66
C ILE A 783 -13.95 -3.98 -25.14
N LYS A 784 -14.42 -2.92 -25.80
CA LYS A 784 -15.64 -2.23 -25.42
C LYS A 784 -16.84 -2.85 -26.16
N LEU A 785 -17.51 -3.79 -25.52
CA LEU A 785 -18.74 -4.39 -26.04
C LEU A 785 -19.88 -3.37 -26.11
N ARG A 786 -20.85 -3.63 -27.00
CA ARG A 786 -22.14 -2.94 -27.00
C ARG A 786 -22.80 -3.11 -25.63
N TYR A 787 -23.50 -2.08 -25.19
CA TYR A 787 -24.06 -2.04 -23.83
C TYR A 787 -25.05 -3.17 -23.56
N SER A 788 -25.92 -3.50 -24.54
CA SER A 788 -26.86 -4.63 -24.44
C SER A 788 -26.13 -5.94 -24.18
N ASP A 789 -25.07 -6.18 -24.94
CA ASP A 789 -24.35 -7.45 -24.92
C ASP A 789 -23.61 -7.62 -23.58
N ASN A 790 -22.98 -6.55 -23.11
CA ASN A 790 -22.37 -6.53 -21.78
C ASN A 790 -23.41 -6.65 -20.65
N TYR A 791 -24.63 -6.13 -20.85
CA TYR A 791 -25.74 -6.31 -19.92
C TYR A 791 -26.23 -7.76 -19.92
N ASP A 792 -26.37 -8.40 -21.07
CA ASP A 792 -26.82 -9.78 -21.19
C ASP A 792 -25.83 -10.76 -20.55
N ILE A 793 -24.52 -10.57 -20.78
CA ILE A 793 -23.44 -11.30 -20.08
C ILE A 793 -23.57 -11.15 -18.57
N SER A 794 -23.75 -9.91 -18.10
CA SER A 794 -23.86 -9.60 -16.67
C SER A 794 -25.14 -10.18 -16.06
N LYS A 795 -26.26 -10.12 -16.78
CA LYS A 795 -27.55 -10.63 -16.35
C LYS A 795 -27.49 -12.16 -16.20
N SER A 796 -26.98 -12.85 -17.22
CA SER A 796 -26.79 -14.30 -17.20
C SER A 796 -25.92 -14.74 -16.02
N SER A 797 -24.74 -14.10 -15.85
CA SER A 797 -23.83 -14.40 -14.73
C SER A 797 -24.50 -14.23 -13.37
N ASN A 798 -25.34 -13.19 -13.20
CA ASN A 798 -26.03 -12.93 -11.94
C ASN A 798 -27.16 -13.94 -11.66
N GLU A 799 -27.89 -14.39 -12.68
CA GLU A 799 -28.90 -15.45 -12.56
C GLU A 799 -28.23 -16.72 -12.04
N PHE A 800 -27.13 -17.14 -12.67
CA PHE A 800 -26.35 -18.29 -12.25
C PHE A 800 -25.79 -18.14 -10.82
N LEU A 801 -25.18 -17.00 -10.47
CA LEU A 801 -24.64 -16.77 -9.13
C LEU A 801 -25.74 -16.81 -8.07
N SER A 802 -26.94 -16.30 -8.37
CA SER A 802 -28.08 -16.37 -7.45
C SER A 802 -28.50 -17.82 -7.18
N GLU A 803 -28.58 -18.64 -8.24
CA GLU A 803 -28.91 -20.07 -8.13
C GLU A 803 -27.84 -20.85 -7.36
N ALA A 804 -26.56 -20.68 -7.75
CA ALA A 804 -25.41 -21.29 -7.08
C ALA A 804 -25.36 -20.92 -5.59
N SER A 805 -25.67 -19.67 -5.23
CA SER A 805 -25.72 -19.21 -3.84
C SER A 805 -26.69 -20.03 -2.98
N SER A 806 -27.88 -20.32 -3.51
CA SER A 806 -28.86 -21.12 -2.79
C SER A 806 -28.35 -22.56 -2.57
N ILE A 807 -27.88 -23.20 -3.64
CA ILE A 807 -27.38 -24.58 -3.62
C ILE A 807 -26.23 -24.73 -2.62
N ILE A 808 -25.23 -23.84 -2.70
CA ILE A 808 -24.05 -23.88 -1.82
C ILE A 808 -24.43 -23.64 -0.36
N ARG A 809 -25.33 -22.69 -0.10
CA ARG A 809 -25.76 -22.41 1.26
C ARG A 809 -26.46 -23.62 1.87
N ASP A 810 -27.32 -24.29 1.11
CA ASP A 810 -28.02 -25.48 1.56
C ASP A 810 -27.05 -26.65 1.78
N LYS A 811 -26.08 -26.84 0.87
CA LYS A 811 -25.01 -27.83 1.01
C LYS A 811 -24.17 -27.60 2.27
N PHE A 812 -23.64 -26.39 2.46
CA PHE A 812 -22.82 -26.05 3.63
C PHE A 812 -23.61 -26.15 4.94
N SER A 813 -24.89 -25.76 4.93
CA SER A 813 -25.79 -25.91 6.08
C SER A 813 -26.02 -27.38 6.43
N GLY A 814 -26.28 -28.22 5.41
CA GLY A 814 -26.41 -29.67 5.57
C GLY A 814 -25.14 -30.32 6.13
N MET A 815 -23.97 -29.96 5.60
CA MET A 815 -22.68 -30.44 6.10
C MET A 815 -22.48 -30.10 7.57
N LEU A 816 -22.76 -28.85 7.97
CA LEU A 816 -22.64 -28.42 9.37
C LEU A 816 -23.63 -29.14 10.29
N LYS A 817 -24.89 -29.30 9.88
CA LYS A 817 -25.91 -30.03 10.66
C LYS A 817 -25.53 -31.49 10.87
N ASN A 818 -25.01 -32.13 9.83
CA ASN A 818 -24.68 -33.56 9.85
C ASN A 818 -23.28 -33.86 10.42
N LYS A 819 -22.54 -32.85 10.90
CA LYS A 819 -21.15 -32.99 11.36
C LYS A 819 -20.31 -33.74 10.32
N TYR A 820 -20.40 -33.33 9.05
CA TYR A 820 -19.71 -33.96 7.92
C TYR A 820 -18.22 -34.17 8.23
N LYS A 821 -17.71 -35.37 7.96
CA LYS A 821 -16.29 -35.69 8.09
C LYS A 821 -15.63 -35.65 6.72
N PHE A 822 -14.57 -34.86 6.59
CA PHE A 822 -13.72 -34.85 5.41
C PHE A 822 -12.94 -36.17 5.30
N SER A 823 -12.38 -36.44 4.12
CA SER A 823 -11.60 -37.67 3.84
C SER A 823 -10.38 -37.83 4.76
N ASP A 824 -9.84 -36.74 5.30
CA ASP A 824 -8.75 -36.75 6.26
C ASP A 824 -9.21 -36.95 7.72
N GLY A 825 -10.47 -37.31 7.94
CA GLY A 825 -11.07 -37.53 9.26
C GLY A 825 -11.47 -36.26 10.00
N THR A 826 -11.15 -35.07 9.47
CA THR A 826 -11.54 -33.80 10.09
C THR A 826 -13.06 -33.65 10.08
N THR A 827 -13.66 -33.37 11.22
CA THR A 827 -15.11 -33.07 11.29
C THR A 827 -15.33 -31.58 11.03
N ILE A 828 -16.28 -31.25 10.16
CA ILE A 828 -16.65 -29.87 9.87
C ILE A 828 -17.19 -29.18 11.14
N GLY A 829 -16.72 -27.96 11.39
CA GLY A 829 -17.13 -27.13 12.52
C GLY A 829 -17.27 -25.67 12.08
N ARG A 830 -17.61 -24.78 13.02
CA ARG A 830 -17.69 -23.34 12.77
C ARG A 830 -16.31 -22.70 12.72
N PHE A 831 -15.55 -23.04 11.69
CA PHE A 831 -14.22 -22.47 11.45
C PHE A 831 -14.31 -21.27 10.49
N SER A 832 -13.32 -20.39 10.51
CA SER A 832 -13.25 -19.28 9.55
C SER A 832 -13.06 -19.82 8.12
N TRP A 833 -13.59 -19.09 7.13
CA TRP A 833 -13.54 -19.48 5.71
C TRP A 833 -12.12 -19.85 5.26
N ASN A 834 -11.12 -19.05 5.63
CA ASN A 834 -9.73 -19.25 5.23
C ASN A 834 -9.14 -20.60 5.69
N LYS A 835 -9.72 -21.23 6.71
CA LYS A 835 -9.28 -22.54 7.22
C LYS A 835 -9.92 -23.71 6.47
N LEU A 836 -11.15 -23.54 6.00
CA LEU A 836 -11.93 -24.61 5.37
C LEU A 836 -12.01 -24.50 3.84
N TYR A 837 -11.70 -23.34 3.26
CA TYR A 837 -11.86 -23.12 1.83
C TYR A 837 -11.17 -24.19 0.95
N PRO A 838 -9.97 -24.74 1.27
CA PRO A 838 -9.35 -25.73 0.39
C PRO A 838 -10.15 -27.03 0.33
N LYS A 839 -10.89 -27.36 1.41
CA LYS A 839 -11.73 -28.55 1.52
C LYS A 839 -13.15 -28.31 1.01
N LEU A 840 -13.67 -27.09 1.19
CA LEU A 840 -15.02 -26.72 0.80
C LEU A 840 -15.14 -26.32 -0.68
N ILE A 841 -14.09 -25.75 -1.28
CA ILE A 841 -14.14 -25.35 -2.69
C ILE A 841 -14.38 -26.54 -3.63
N PRO A 842 -13.67 -27.68 -3.53
CA PRO A 842 -13.92 -28.82 -4.41
C PRO A 842 -15.37 -29.31 -4.31
N ILE A 843 -15.88 -29.44 -3.08
CA ILE A 843 -17.26 -29.88 -2.80
C ILE A 843 -18.27 -28.87 -3.37
N ALA A 844 -18.02 -27.57 -3.18
CA ALA A 844 -18.88 -26.52 -3.71
C ALA A 844 -18.90 -26.52 -5.24
N LYS A 845 -17.73 -26.66 -5.88
CA LYS A 845 -17.60 -26.74 -7.34
C LYS A 845 -18.30 -27.97 -7.90
N GLU A 846 -18.12 -29.13 -7.28
CA GLU A 846 -18.80 -30.37 -7.66
C GLU A 846 -20.32 -30.21 -7.58
N GLU A 847 -20.82 -29.61 -6.49
CA GLU A 847 -22.26 -29.42 -6.28
C GLU A 847 -22.92 -28.52 -7.35
N ILE A 848 -22.20 -27.51 -7.85
CA ILE A 848 -22.72 -26.59 -8.86
C ILE A 848 -22.24 -26.92 -10.29
N ASN A 849 -21.52 -28.02 -10.50
CA ASN A 849 -20.84 -28.26 -11.78
C ASN A 849 -21.82 -28.29 -12.95
N ASN A 850 -22.98 -28.93 -12.77
CA ASN A 850 -24.01 -29.05 -13.80
C ASN A 850 -24.54 -27.67 -14.23
N ILE A 851 -24.93 -26.81 -13.27
CA ILE A 851 -25.43 -25.46 -13.59
C ILE A 851 -24.32 -24.53 -14.10
N PHE A 852 -23.05 -24.79 -13.71
CA PHE A 852 -21.92 -24.02 -14.19
C PHE A 852 -21.60 -24.31 -15.65
N GLU A 853 -21.65 -25.59 -16.07
CA GLU A 853 -21.48 -25.94 -17.49
C GLU A 853 -22.59 -25.40 -18.38
N ASP A 854 -23.84 -25.40 -17.91
CA ASP A 854 -24.95 -24.80 -18.64
C ASP A 854 -24.79 -23.28 -18.80
N GLU A 855 -24.32 -22.60 -17.75
CA GLU A 855 -24.02 -21.17 -17.80
C GLU A 855 -22.84 -20.87 -18.74
N ILE A 856 -21.79 -21.70 -18.75
CA ILE A 856 -20.66 -21.56 -19.69
C ILE A 856 -21.17 -21.58 -21.13
N LYS A 857 -22.03 -22.55 -21.49
CA LYS A 857 -22.61 -22.65 -22.84
C LYS A 857 -23.49 -21.44 -23.18
N LYS A 858 -24.28 -20.97 -22.21
CA LYS A 858 -25.13 -19.78 -22.37
C LYS A 858 -24.30 -18.51 -22.59
N LEU A 859 -23.24 -18.32 -21.81
CA LEU A 859 -22.31 -17.19 -21.95
C LEU A 859 -21.55 -17.23 -23.27
N GLU A 860 -21.13 -18.42 -23.71
CA GLU A 860 -20.49 -18.62 -25.02
C GLU A 860 -21.42 -18.19 -26.15
N GLY A 861 -22.70 -18.58 -26.09
CA GLY A 861 -23.75 -18.13 -27.01
C GLY A 861 -23.89 -16.60 -27.04
N ILE A 862 -24.06 -15.96 -25.87
CA ILE A 862 -24.19 -14.49 -25.76
C ILE A 862 -22.95 -13.79 -26.34
N ILE A 863 -21.75 -14.28 -26.05
CA ILE A 863 -20.49 -13.69 -26.52
C ILE A 863 -20.31 -13.89 -28.02
N SER A 864 -20.76 -15.02 -28.58
CA SER A 864 -20.70 -15.27 -30.02
C SER A 864 -21.52 -14.27 -30.84
N GLU A 865 -22.63 -13.79 -30.27
CA GLU A 865 -23.53 -12.79 -30.87
C GLU A 865 -23.16 -11.34 -30.50
N SER A 866 -22.16 -11.16 -29.64
CA SER A 866 -21.76 -9.85 -29.12
C SER A 866 -20.99 -9.02 -30.15
N ARG A 867 -21.13 -7.69 -30.05
CA ARG A 867 -20.53 -6.71 -30.95
C ARG A 867 -19.61 -5.77 -30.20
N VAL A 868 -18.49 -5.41 -30.82
CA VAL A 868 -17.51 -4.44 -30.30
C VAL A 868 -17.75 -3.04 -30.86
N LEU A 869 -17.57 -2.02 -30.03
CA LEU A 869 -17.64 -0.61 -30.40
C LEU A 869 -16.26 -0.15 -30.90
N VAL A 870 -16.16 0.20 -32.19
CA VAL A 870 -14.85 0.44 -32.85
C VAL A 870 -14.39 1.89 -32.72
N ASP A 871 -15.27 2.88 -32.83
CA ASP A 871 -14.91 4.29 -32.60
C ASP A 871 -16.16 5.20 -32.54
N TYR A 872 -16.00 6.43 -32.05
CA TYR A 872 -17.01 7.51 -32.11
C TYR A 872 -16.75 8.42 -33.32
N VAL A 873 -16.94 7.92 -34.54
CA VAL A 873 -16.89 8.78 -35.73
C VAL A 873 -18.24 9.51 -35.88
N ASN A 874 -18.24 10.82 -35.72
CA ASN A 874 -19.39 11.71 -36.01
C ASN A 874 -20.69 11.42 -35.23
N TYR A 875 -20.62 11.21 -33.91
CA TYR A 875 -21.79 10.98 -33.03
C TYR A 875 -22.65 9.74 -33.34
N CYS A 876 -22.26 8.94 -34.34
CA CYS A 876 -22.82 7.61 -34.58
C CYS A 876 -21.86 6.57 -34.02
N ILE A 877 -22.38 5.67 -33.18
CA ILE A 877 -21.62 4.55 -32.65
C ILE A 877 -21.60 3.49 -33.74
N VAL A 878 -20.43 3.26 -34.35
CA VAL A 878 -20.24 2.13 -35.27
C VAL A 878 -19.84 0.92 -34.44
N ASP A 879 -20.66 -0.12 -34.50
CA ASP A 879 -20.33 -1.43 -33.94
C ASP A 879 -20.01 -2.43 -35.07
N ARG A 880 -19.19 -3.43 -34.75
CA ARG A 880 -18.96 -4.58 -35.61
C ARG A 880 -19.02 -5.87 -34.79
N GLU A 881 -19.15 -6.99 -35.46
CA GLU A 881 -19.03 -8.30 -34.81
C GLU A 881 -17.62 -8.50 -34.26
N LEU A 882 -17.53 -9.22 -33.13
CA LEU A 882 -16.25 -9.64 -32.56
C LEU A 882 -15.54 -10.60 -33.53
N THR A 883 -14.22 -10.44 -33.69
CA THR A 883 -13.41 -11.48 -34.34
C THR A 883 -13.33 -12.71 -33.45
N ASP A 884 -12.96 -13.87 -34.00
CA ASP A 884 -12.90 -15.10 -33.21
C ASP A 884 -11.83 -15.04 -32.10
N GLU A 885 -10.73 -14.31 -32.32
CA GLU A 885 -9.74 -14.00 -31.28
C GLU A 885 -10.34 -13.13 -30.17
N GLU A 886 -11.10 -12.09 -30.55
CA GLU A 886 -11.79 -11.22 -29.60
C GLU A 886 -12.85 -11.99 -28.80
N LYS A 887 -13.63 -12.88 -29.43
CA LYS A 887 -14.58 -13.77 -28.75
C LYS A 887 -13.88 -14.65 -27.73
N SER A 888 -12.80 -15.33 -28.13
CA SER A 888 -12.01 -16.19 -27.23
C SER A 888 -11.45 -15.41 -26.05
N TYR A 889 -10.97 -14.19 -26.29
CA TYR A 889 -10.46 -13.31 -25.25
C TYR A 889 -11.54 -12.85 -24.29
N VAL A 890 -12.68 -12.34 -24.80
CA VAL A 890 -13.83 -11.90 -24.01
C VAL A 890 -14.38 -13.06 -23.17
N PHE A 891 -14.52 -14.24 -23.76
CA PHE A 891 -14.98 -15.44 -23.08
C PHE A 891 -14.06 -15.83 -21.93
N ARG A 892 -12.75 -15.88 -22.18
CA ARG A 892 -11.75 -16.17 -21.13
C ARG A 892 -11.83 -15.18 -19.96
N ASP A 893 -11.96 -13.88 -20.23
CA ASP A 893 -12.07 -12.87 -19.17
C ASP A 893 -13.39 -12.99 -18.39
N VAL A 894 -14.51 -13.26 -19.08
CA VAL A 894 -15.82 -13.48 -18.44
C VAL A 894 -15.79 -14.71 -17.53
N ILE A 895 -15.27 -15.85 -18.00
CA ILE A 895 -15.15 -17.07 -17.18
C ILE A 895 -14.20 -16.87 -15.99
N LYS A 896 -13.11 -16.11 -16.17
CA LYS A 896 -12.21 -15.75 -15.08
C LYS A 896 -12.94 -14.95 -13.99
N ARG A 897 -13.69 -13.91 -14.38
CA ARG A 897 -14.49 -13.09 -13.45
C ARG A 897 -15.56 -13.92 -12.75
N LEU A 898 -16.27 -14.78 -13.47
CA LEU A 898 -17.29 -15.66 -12.90
C LEU A 898 -16.72 -16.60 -11.82
N ASN A 899 -15.53 -17.15 -12.06
CA ASN A 899 -14.81 -17.97 -11.08
C ASN A 899 -14.40 -17.17 -9.82
N GLU A 900 -13.94 -15.93 -9.99
CA GLU A 900 -13.61 -15.03 -8.87
C GLU A 900 -14.87 -14.71 -8.03
N ASP A 901 -16.00 -14.44 -8.69
CA ASP A 901 -17.27 -14.16 -8.03
C ASP A 901 -17.83 -15.39 -7.31
N LEU A 902 -17.72 -16.60 -7.89
CA LEU A 902 -18.07 -17.86 -7.22
C LEU A 902 -17.24 -18.09 -5.95
N ARG A 903 -15.91 -17.90 -6.02
CA ARG A 903 -15.04 -18.04 -4.84
C ARG A 903 -15.46 -17.10 -3.72
N ARG A 904 -15.84 -15.87 -4.06
CA ARG A 904 -16.35 -14.88 -3.11
C ARG A 904 -17.71 -15.30 -2.55
N LEU A 905 -18.63 -15.77 -3.39
CA LEU A 905 -19.95 -16.26 -3.00
C LEU A 905 -19.86 -17.42 -2.01
N PHE A 906 -18.95 -18.37 -2.23
CA PHE A 906 -18.74 -19.47 -1.27
C PHE A 906 -18.29 -18.95 0.10
N SER A 907 -17.38 -17.97 0.11
CA SER A 907 -16.92 -17.32 1.34
C SER A 907 -18.04 -16.62 2.10
N VAL A 908 -18.89 -15.88 1.38
CA VAL A 908 -20.04 -15.18 1.96
C VAL A 908 -21.04 -16.19 2.50
N SER A 909 -21.40 -17.21 1.72
CA SER A 909 -22.35 -18.25 2.12
C SER A 909 -21.89 -18.97 3.39
N TRP A 910 -20.60 -19.30 3.49
CA TRP A 910 -20.03 -19.91 4.69
C TRP A 910 -20.08 -18.98 5.92
N ARG A 911 -19.74 -17.71 5.73
CA ARG A 911 -19.78 -16.69 6.80
C ARG A 911 -21.20 -16.50 7.33
N ASP A 912 -22.17 -16.42 6.43
CA ASP A 912 -23.56 -16.26 6.79
C ASP A 912 -24.01 -17.44 7.67
N ILE A 913 -23.75 -18.68 7.25
CA ILE A 913 -24.14 -19.87 8.02
C ILE A 913 -23.44 -19.93 9.39
N THR A 914 -22.16 -19.58 9.46
CA THR A 914 -21.39 -19.61 10.71
C THR A 914 -21.78 -18.48 11.68
N SER A 915 -22.18 -17.32 11.17
CA SER A 915 -22.59 -16.16 11.99
C SER A 915 -23.95 -16.34 12.68
N TYR A 916 -24.91 -17.04 12.06
CA TYR A 916 -26.26 -17.23 12.61
C TYR A 916 -26.28 -18.08 13.88
N GLY A 917 -25.23 -18.86 14.12
CA GLY A 917 -25.16 -19.77 15.27
C GLY A 917 -24.71 -19.14 16.58
N SER A 918 -24.22 -17.89 16.58
CA SER A 918 -23.64 -17.23 17.75
C SER A 918 -24.66 -16.60 18.70
N TYR A 919 -25.93 -16.47 18.29
CA TYR A 919 -26.92 -15.66 19.03
C TYR A 919 -28.01 -16.48 19.74
N HIS A 920 -28.02 -17.81 19.65
CA HIS A 920 -29.20 -18.58 20.08
C HIS A 920 -28.96 -19.92 20.79
N VAL A 921 -27.73 -20.30 21.12
CA VAL A 921 -27.46 -21.58 21.79
C VAL A 921 -26.64 -21.34 23.05
N ASP A 922 -27.30 -20.95 24.15
CA ASP A 922 -26.84 -21.24 25.53
C ASP A 922 -27.88 -20.99 26.64
N ALA A 923 -29.18 -20.90 26.32
CA ALA A 923 -30.24 -20.69 27.33
C ALA A 923 -31.02 -21.96 27.74
N ALA A 924 -30.75 -23.15 27.19
CA ALA A 924 -31.65 -24.30 27.35
C ALA A 924 -31.03 -25.60 27.91
N TYR A 925 -29.74 -25.67 28.24
CA TYR A 925 -29.11 -26.95 28.64
C TYR A 925 -28.28 -26.97 29.93
N PHE A 926 -28.28 -25.92 30.76
CA PHE A 926 -27.72 -25.98 32.11
C PHE A 926 -28.76 -25.59 33.17
N SER A 927 -29.64 -26.55 33.48
CA SER A 927 -30.40 -26.55 34.74
C SER A 927 -30.53 -27.98 35.24
N LYS A 928 -29.56 -28.43 36.04
CA LYS A 928 -29.79 -28.98 37.38
C LYS A 928 -28.50 -29.45 38.04
N ASP A 929 -28.39 -29.05 39.30
CA ASP A 929 -27.61 -29.64 40.40
C ASP A 929 -26.08 -29.51 40.34
N VAL A 930 -25.52 -28.59 41.14
CA VAL A 930 -24.80 -28.87 42.40
C VAL A 930 -24.35 -27.55 43.05
N VAL A 931 -24.41 -27.56 44.38
CA VAL A 931 -24.35 -26.52 45.40
C VAL A 931 -22.98 -25.82 45.55
N ASP A 932 -23.05 -24.51 45.87
CA ASP A 932 -22.08 -23.58 46.50
C ASP A 932 -20.68 -23.35 45.89
N LYS A 933 -20.54 -22.20 45.22
CA LYS A 933 -19.33 -21.34 45.30
C LYS A 933 -19.67 -19.87 44.96
N PRO A 934 -19.05 -18.87 45.61
CA PRO A 934 -19.51 -17.49 45.53
C PRO A 934 -19.17 -16.86 44.19
N SER A 935 -20.20 -16.18 43.66
CA SER A 935 -20.26 -15.29 42.51
C SER A 935 -18.98 -14.47 42.25
N ALA A 936 -18.24 -14.86 41.20
CA ALA A 936 -17.46 -13.93 40.41
C ALA A 936 -18.38 -13.41 39.30
N SER A 937 -18.67 -12.11 39.31
CA SER A 937 -19.51 -11.45 38.30
C SER A 937 -19.02 -11.82 36.89
N SER A 938 -19.89 -12.45 36.11
CA SER A 938 -19.75 -12.71 34.68
C SER A 938 -19.37 -11.42 33.96
N ILE A 939 -18.09 -11.26 33.66
CA ILE A 939 -17.60 -10.18 32.79
C ILE A 939 -18.07 -10.53 31.38
N ASP A 940 -18.83 -9.62 30.76
CA ASP A 940 -19.20 -9.68 29.35
C ASP A 940 -18.00 -10.14 28.51
N GLU A 941 -18.16 -11.27 27.80
CA GLU A 941 -17.16 -11.73 26.83
C GLU A 941 -16.88 -10.59 25.85
N ILE A 942 -15.73 -9.93 26.02
CA ILE A 942 -15.24 -8.92 25.09
C ILE A 942 -15.00 -9.64 23.77
N ASN A 943 -16.00 -9.57 22.90
CA ASN A 943 -16.01 -10.27 21.63
C ASN A 943 -14.97 -9.61 20.71
N PHE A 944 -13.78 -10.21 20.60
CA PHE A 944 -12.68 -9.73 19.76
C PHE A 944 -12.87 -10.08 18.27
N GLY A 945 -14.11 -10.30 17.82
CA GLY A 945 -14.45 -10.75 16.48
C GLY A 945 -13.97 -9.83 15.36
N GLU A 946 -13.02 -10.36 14.57
CA GLU A 946 -12.81 -10.22 13.11
C GLU A 946 -12.89 -8.85 12.39
N GLU A 947 -12.96 -7.69 13.07
CA GLU A 947 -12.95 -6.37 12.40
C GLU A 947 -11.55 -5.95 11.86
N TYR A 948 -10.56 -6.84 11.89
CA TYR A 948 -9.20 -6.58 11.40
C TYR A 948 -8.73 -7.66 10.43
N ALA A 949 -9.49 -7.81 9.34
CA ALA A 949 -9.01 -8.51 8.16
C ALA A 949 -8.04 -7.62 7.36
N GLU A 950 -6.83 -8.15 7.17
CA GLU A 950 -5.85 -7.80 6.12
C GLU A 950 -5.24 -6.40 6.16
N ASN A 951 -4.27 -6.19 7.05
CA ASN A 951 -3.11 -5.36 6.70
C ASN A 951 -2.05 -6.30 6.11
N ARG A 952 -1.77 -6.18 4.80
CA ARG A 952 -0.84 -7.04 4.03
C ARG A 952 0.65 -6.78 4.35
N ASP A 953 0.96 -6.27 5.54
CA ASP A 953 2.31 -5.78 5.84
C ASP A 953 3.37 -6.87 5.94
N TYR A 954 3.02 -8.16 6.03
CA TYR A 954 3.96 -9.27 5.85
C TYR A 954 3.16 -10.57 5.75
N ASN A 955 2.98 -11.09 4.55
CA ASN A 955 2.44 -12.43 4.37
C ASN A 955 3.66 -13.34 4.15
N PRO A 956 4.14 -14.09 5.16
CA PRO A 956 5.18 -15.08 4.90
C PRO A 956 4.67 -15.98 3.77
N LYS A 957 5.52 -16.27 2.78
CA LYS A 957 5.18 -17.15 1.64
C LYS A 957 4.70 -18.54 2.10
N ILE A 958 4.96 -18.88 3.36
CA ILE A 958 4.76 -20.17 4.00
C ILE A 958 3.77 -19.97 5.16
N ASN A 959 2.84 -20.91 5.32
CA ASN A 959 1.83 -20.86 6.39
C ASN A 959 2.10 -21.91 7.47
N LEU A 960 1.90 -21.58 8.75
CA LEU A 960 1.93 -22.59 9.82
C LEU A 960 0.84 -23.65 9.61
N TYR A 961 1.13 -24.88 10.01
CA TYR A 961 0.15 -25.95 10.03
C TYR A 961 -1.01 -25.60 10.98
N TYR A 962 -2.19 -26.10 10.66
CA TYR A 962 -3.44 -25.64 11.25
C TYR A 962 -3.48 -25.80 12.78
N GLU A 963 -3.08 -26.97 13.31
CA GLU A 963 -3.12 -27.23 14.75
C GLU A 963 -2.19 -26.28 15.51
N ASP A 964 -1.01 -26.05 14.97
CA ASP A 964 0.03 -25.23 15.59
C ASP A 964 -0.40 -23.77 15.67
N ASN A 965 -1.00 -23.25 14.59
CA ASN A 965 -1.58 -21.90 14.58
C ASN A 965 -2.74 -21.77 15.59
N CYS A 966 -3.55 -22.82 15.77
CA CYS A 966 -4.62 -22.83 16.78
C CYS A 966 -4.08 -22.84 18.21
N LEU A 967 -2.98 -23.56 18.47
CA LEU A 967 -2.31 -23.53 19.76
C LEU A 967 -1.75 -22.15 20.08
N ILE A 968 -1.13 -21.48 19.10
CA ILE A 968 -0.64 -20.11 19.25
C ILE A 968 -1.79 -19.15 19.58
N LEU A 969 -2.93 -19.27 18.90
CA LEU A 969 -4.11 -18.45 19.20
C LEU A 969 -4.61 -18.66 20.64
N LYS A 970 -4.73 -19.91 21.10
CA LYS A 970 -5.13 -20.21 22.48
C LYS A 970 -4.19 -19.60 23.51
N ILE A 971 -2.88 -19.68 23.28
CA ILE A 971 -1.86 -19.04 24.13
C ILE A 971 -2.05 -17.53 24.13
N ARG A 972 -2.22 -16.92 22.96
CA ARG A 972 -2.44 -15.48 22.83
C ARG A 972 -3.69 -15.03 23.58
N ASP A 973 -4.82 -15.73 23.45
CA ASP A 973 -6.06 -15.35 24.14
C ASP A 973 -5.91 -15.43 25.67
N LYS A 974 -5.18 -16.44 26.16
CA LYS A 974 -4.85 -16.57 27.59
C LYS A 974 -4.06 -15.35 28.07
N PHE A 975 -2.93 -15.06 27.43
CA PHE A 975 -2.07 -13.94 27.85
C PHE A 975 -2.74 -12.58 27.61
N MET A 976 -3.61 -12.46 26.60
CA MET A 976 -4.33 -11.23 26.34
C MET A 976 -5.28 -10.86 27.48
N ARG A 977 -5.97 -11.85 28.06
CA ARG A 977 -6.78 -11.64 29.27
C ARG A 977 -5.91 -11.18 30.44
N GLU A 978 -4.81 -11.89 30.71
CA GLU A 978 -3.87 -11.52 31.77
C GLU A 978 -3.36 -10.08 31.62
N LYS A 979 -3.02 -9.64 30.40
CA LYS A 979 -2.60 -8.26 30.13
C LYS A 979 -3.71 -7.23 30.36
N VAL A 980 -4.92 -7.51 29.87
CA VAL A 980 -6.05 -6.59 30.03
C VAL A 980 -6.39 -6.42 31.49
N ASP A 981 -6.39 -7.51 32.26
CA ASP A 981 -6.67 -7.48 33.70
C ASP A 981 -5.58 -6.72 34.45
N ALA A 982 -4.30 -6.99 34.16
CA ALA A 982 -3.17 -6.28 34.78
C ALA A 982 -3.24 -4.77 34.51
N VAL A 983 -3.44 -4.36 33.26
CA VAL A 983 -3.53 -2.94 32.88
C VAL A 983 -4.79 -2.29 33.46
N ARG A 984 -5.94 -2.98 33.44
CA ARG A 984 -7.18 -2.47 34.02
C ARG A 984 -7.01 -2.23 35.52
N ASN A 985 -6.47 -3.21 36.25
CA ASN A 985 -6.21 -3.08 37.68
C ASN A 985 -5.23 -1.93 37.97
N LYS A 986 -4.19 -1.78 37.14
CA LYS A 986 -3.25 -0.67 37.27
C LYS A 986 -3.91 0.68 37.04
N PHE A 987 -4.79 0.79 36.05
CA PHE A 987 -5.56 2.02 35.80
C PHE A 987 -6.54 2.33 36.93
N ILE A 988 -7.19 1.32 37.53
CA ILE A 988 -8.03 1.49 38.73
C ILE A 988 -7.19 2.01 39.90
N GLU A 989 -6.03 1.42 40.17
CA GLU A 989 -5.10 1.84 41.21
C GLU A 989 -4.67 3.30 41.01
N MET A 990 -4.29 3.67 39.79
CA MET A 990 -3.86 5.02 39.45
C MET A 990 -4.97 6.05 39.69
N LEU A 991 -6.20 5.77 39.26
CA LEU A 991 -7.34 6.67 39.48
C LEU A 991 -7.69 6.78 40.96
N THR A 992 -7.67 5.66 41.69
CA THR A 992 -7.97 5.63 43.12
C THR A 992 -6.96 6.47 43.92
N ASN A 993 -5.69 6.37 43.55
CA ASN A 993 -4.59 7.07 44.23
C ASN A 993 -4.31 8.48 43.69
N LYS A 994 -5.11 8.97 42.73
CA LYS A 994 -4.87 10.24 42.03
C LYS A 994 -3.42 10.37 41.54
N TYR A 995 -2.94 9.34 40.86
CA TYR A 995 -1.57 9.24 40.37
C TYR A 995 -1.14 10.50 39.60
N THR A 996 0.03 11.03 39.95
CA THR A 996 0.64 12.19 39.28
C THR A 996 1.76 11.72 38.36
N PHE A 997 1.69 12.04 37.08
CA PHE A 997 2.75 11.78 36.10
C PHE A 997 3.95 12.72 36.33
N ASP A 998 5.12 12.38 35.77
CA ASP A 998 6.37 13.16 35.93
C ASP A 998 6.26 14.63 35.50
N ASP A 999 5.30 14.95 34.63
CA ASP A 999 5.00 16.33 34.21
C ASP A 999 3.96 17.04 35.08
N ASN A 1000 3.77 16.55 36.31
CA ASN A 1000 2.79 17.02 37.30
C ASN A 1000 1.32 16.93 36.85
N THR A 1001 1.02 16.24 35.75
CA THR A 1001 -0.37 15.98 35.38
C THR A 1001 -0.95 14.93 36.30
N VAL A 1002 -2.04 15.24 36.98
CA VAL A 1002 -2.80 14.26 37.78
C VAL A 1002 -3.69 13.45 36.84
N ILE A 1003 -3.70 12.13 36.99
CA ILE A 1003 -4.61 11.27 36.23
C ILE A 1003 -6.06 11.62 36.56
N ASP A 1004 -6.86 11.77 35.51
CA ASP A 1004 -8.27 12.12 35.59
C ASP A 1004 -9.09 11.27 34.59
N LYS A 1005 -10.40 11.51 34.54
CA LYS A 1005 -11.33 10.82 33.61
C LYS A 1005 -11.23 11.36 32.17
N LEU A 1006 -10.07 11.84 31.71
CA LEU A 1006 -9.95 12.36 30.35
C LEU A 1006 -10.02 11.24 29.29
N PRO A 1007 -10.53 11.57 28.09
CA PRO A 1007 -10.58 10.62 26.98
C PRO A 1007 -9.20 10.06 26.64
N TRP A 1008 -9.13 8.79 26.24
CA TRP A 1008 -7.88 8.09 25.86
C TRP A 1008 -6.98 8.92 24.94
N LYS A 1009 -7.55 9.68 24.00
CA LYS A 1009 -6.78 10.50 23.05
C LYS A 1009 -5.81 11.48 23.73
N GLN A 1010 -6.14 11.98 24.93
CA GLN A 1010 -5.33 12.94 25.65
C GLN A 1010 -4.26 12.25 26.53
N LEU A 1011 -4.63 11.15 27.18
CA LEU A 1011 -3.75 10.45 28.13
C LEU A 1011 -2.94 9.29 27.52
N SER A 1012 -3.29 8.85 26.30
CA SER A 1012 -2.74 7.63 25.71
C SER A 1012 -1.22 7.58 25.67
N LYS A 1013 -0.53 8.70 25.40
CA LYS A 1013 0.94 8.72 25.39
C LYS A 1013 1.54 8.34 26.75
N LYS A 1014 0.92 8.78 27.85
CA LYS A 1014 1.36 8.53 29.22
C LYS A 1014 0.92 7.16 29.71
N LEU A 1015 -0.35 6.83 29.52
CA LEU A 1015 -0.93 5.55 29.92
C LEU A 1015 -0.34 4.37 29.15
N LEU A 1016 0.09 4.56 27.90
CA LEU A 1016 0.75 3.50 27.13
C LEU A 1016 2.14 3.13 27.69
N ILE A 1017 2.84 4.06 28.34
CA ILE A 1017 4.12 3.77 28.98
C ILE A 1017 3.86 2.87 30.19
N VAL A 1018 2.97 3.31 31.09
CA VAL A 1018 2.57 2.55 32.27
C VAL A 1018 2.02 1.16 31.90
N ALA A 1019 1.12 1.10 30.92
CA ALA A 1019 0.55 -0.16 30.46
C ALA A 1019 1.61 -1.10 29.86
N ARG A 1020 2.63 -0.58 29.16
CA ARG A 1020 3.74 -1.40 28.63
C ARG A 1020 4.60 -1.97 29.74
N ASP A 1021 4.92 -1.15 30.73
CA ASP A 1021 5.75 -1.57 31.85
C ASP A 1021 5.06 -2.70 32.63
N GLU A 1022 3.76 -2.52 32.90
CA GLU A 1022 2.90 -3.49 33.59
C GLU A 1022 2.83 -4.84 32.85
N VAL A 1023 2.70 -4.82 31.51
CA VAL A 1023 2.58 -6.07 30.73
C VAL A 1023 3.92 -6.67 30.30
N SER A 1024 5.04 -5.99 30.53
CA SER A 1024 6.34 -6.39 29.98
C SER A 1024 6.76 -7.81 30.40
N ALA A 1025 6.49 -8.19 31.66
CA ALA A 1025 6.74 -9.53 32.16
C ALA A 1025 5.79 -10.57 31.55
N ILE A 1026 4.53 -10.19 31.31
CA ILE A 1026 3.51 -11.03 30.67
C ILE A 1026 3.87 -11.28 29.20
N GLU A 1027 4.35 -10.25 28.49
CA GLU A 1027 4.82 -10.34 27.10
C GLU A 1027 6.04 -11.26 26.95
N LYS A 1028 6.98 -11.24 27.90
CA LYS A 1028 8.11 -12.17 27.92
C LYS A 1028 7.63 -13.62 28.09
N LYS A 1029 6.68 -13.88 28.99
CA LYS A 1029 6.07 -15.20 29.19
C LYS A 1029 5.31 -15.68 27.94
N GLU A 1030 4.53 -14.80 27.31
CA GLU A 1030 3.81 -15.07 26.07
C GLU A 1030 4.79 -15.43 24.94
N ARG A 1031 5.87 -14.65 24.77
CA ARG A 1031 6.91 -14.93 23.76
C ARG A 1031 7.54 -16.30 23.94
N VAL A 1032 7.88 -16.69 25.17
CA VAL A 1032 8.44 -18.02 25.47
C VAL A 1032 7.43 -19.12 25.16
N ALA A 1033 6.16 -18.96 25.56
CA ALA A 1033 5.11 -19.93 25.28
C ALA A 1033 4.86 -20.12 23.77
N ILE A 1034 4.83 -19.03 23.00
CA ILE A 1034 4.68 -19.09 21.55
C ILE A 1034 5.92 -19.72 20.90
N ASN A 1035 7.12 -19.37 21.34
CA ASN A 1035 8.35 -19.99 20.81
C ASN A 1035 8.41 -21.50 21.09
N ASN A 1036 7.91 -21.95 22.25
CA ASN A 1036 7.81 -23.37 22.58
C ASN A 1036 6.84 -24.13 21.66
N ILE A 1037 5.76 -23.49 21.22
CA ILE A 1037 4.87 -24.07 20.19
C ILE A 1037 5.57 -24.09 18.85
N LEU A 1038 6.17 -22.96 18.45
CA LEU A 1038 6.88 -22.85 17.18
C LEU A 1038 8.05 -23.84 17.06
N LEU A 1039 8.71 -24.21 18.17
CA LEU A 1039 9.75 -25.24 18.19
C LEU A 1039 9.28 -26.61 17.69
N ARG A 1040 7.99 -26.90 17.81
CA ARG A 1040 7.36 -28.17 17.39
C ARG A 1040 6.39 -27.97 16.23
N SER A 1041 6.36 -26.77 15.67
CA SER A 1041 5.37 -26.42 14.65
C SER A 1041 5.81 -26.88 13.28
N ARG A 1042 4.82 -27.24 12.48
CA ARG A 1042 4.97 -27.58 11.08
C ARG A 1042 4.53 -26.41 10.22
N VAL A 1043 5.01 -26.38 9.00
CA VAL A 1043 4.63 -25.41 7.97
C VAL A 1043 4.11 -26.13 6.72
N ILE A 1044 3.22 -25.45 6.00
CA ILE A 1044 2.68 -25.86 4.71
C ILE A 1044 3.43 -25.09 3.63
N ASP A 1045 4.19 -25.83 2.83
CA ASP A 1045 4.90 -25.34 1.67
C ASP A 1045 4.01 -25.48 0.42
N PHE A 1046 3.70 -24.37 -0.22
CA PHE A 1046 2.90 -24.36 -1.45
C PHE A 1046 3.84 -24.48 -2.64
N ARG A 1047 3.85 -25.65 -3.29
CA ARG A 1047 4.53 -25.80 -4.58
C ARG A 1047 3.78 -25.00 -5.64
N ASP A 1048 4.52 -24.43 -6.59
CA ASP A 1048 3.97 -23.64 -7.71
C ASP A 1048 3.00 -24.42 -8.60
N ASP A 1049 2.98 -25.75 -8.49
CA ASP A 1049 2.02 -26.62 -9.18
C ASP A 1049 0.58 -26.51 -8.63
N GLY A 1050 0.38 -25.93 -7.45
CA GLY A 1050 -0.94 -25.69 -6.86
C GLY A 1050 -1.70 -26.94 -6.40
N TYR A 1051 -1.12 -28.14 -6.52
CA TYR A 1051 -1.81 -29.41 -6.25
C TYR A 1051 -1.23 -30.22 -5.08
N ALA A 1052 0.02 -29.97 -4.67
CA ALA A 1052 0.63 -30.69 -3.54
C ALA A 1052 1.19 -29.75 -2.47
N ASN A 1053 0.53 -29.74 -1.30
CA ASN A 1053 1.01 -29.07 -0.10
C ASN A 1053 1.98 -30.00 0.64
N ALA A 1054 3.28 -29.69 0.65
CA ALA A 1054 4.23 -30.42 1.47
C ALA A 1054 4.18 -29.91 2.91
N VAL A 1055 3.92 -30.81 3.87
CA VAL A 1055 4.02 -30.49 5.30
C VAL A 1055 5.42 -30.84 5.76
N ARG A 1056 6.14 -29.87 6.32
CA ARG A 1056 7.47 -30.10 6.90
C ARG A 1056 7.60 -29.35 8.21
N ASP A 1057 8.61 -29.70 9.00
CA ASP A 1057 8.96 -28.94 10.19
C ASP A 1057 9.43 -27.53 9.81
N ILE A 1058 9.11 -26.57 10.68
CA ILE A 1058 9.53 -25.18 10.52
C ILE A 1058 11.04 -25.06 10.66
N THR A 1059 11.68 -24.31 9.76
CA THR A 1059 13.12 -24.02 9.91
C THR A 1059 13.38 -23.03 11.04
N SER A 1060 14.62 -22.94 11.53
CA SER A 1060 14.99 -21.97 12.57
C SER A 1060 14.77 -20.52 12.12
N GLU A 1061 14.99 -20.22 10.84
CA GLU A 1061 14.80 -18.90 10.25
C GLU A 1061 13.31 -18.55 10.12
N GLU A 1062 12.51 -19.48 9.59
CA GLU A 1062 11.05 -19.34 9.53
C GLU A 1062 10.48 -19.14 10.93
N ARG A 1063 10.91 -19.94 11.91
CA ARG A 1063 10.51 -19.81 13.31
C ARG A 1063 10.78 -18.41 13.85
N SER A 1064 11.98 -17.88 13.62
CA SER A 1064 12.34 -16.53 14.05
C SER A 1064 11.43 -15.48 13.39
N SER A 1065 11.20 -15.61 12.08
CA SER A 1065 10.33 -14.74 11.31
C SER A 1065 8.86 -14.77 11.79
N PHE A 1066 8.32 -15.96 12.03
CA PHE A 1066 6.97 -16.15 12.58
C PHE A 1066 6.86 -15.56 13.99
N LEU A 1067 7.84 -15.82 14.87
CA LEU A 1067 7.82 -15.28 16.22
C LEU A 1067 7.83 -13.74 16.21
N ILE A 1068 8.70 -13.13 15.41
CA ILE A 1068 8.75 -11.66 15.27
C ILE A 1068 7.42 -11.12 14.75
N SER A 1069 6.86 -11.73 13.70
CA SER A 1069 5.59 -11.30 13.09
C SER A 1069 4.41 -11.42 14.05
N ILE A 1070 4.34 -12.53 14.79
CA ILE A 1070 3.31 -12.78 15.80
C ILE A 1070 3.43 -11.78 16.95
N MET A 1071 4.63 -11.54 17.48
CA MET A 1071 4.86 -10.59 18.57
C MET A 1071 4.57 -9.14 18.15
N LYS A 1072 4.93 -8.72 16.93
CA LYS A 1072 4.53 -7.41 16.37
C LYS A 1072 3.00 -7.27 16.38
N ARG A 1073 2.26 -8.28 15.92
CA ARG A 1073 0.80 -8.27 15.91
C ARG A 1073 0.21 -8.21 17.32
N ILE A 1074 0.75 -9.00 18.25
CA ILE A 1074 0.35 -8.98 19.68
C ILE A 1074 0.52 -7.58 20.28
N SER A 1075 1.65 -6.92 20.04
CA SER A 1075 1.90 -5.56 20.55
C SER A 1075 0.87 -4.54 20.04
N ARG A 1076 0.44 -4.68 18.78
CA ARG A 1076 -0.57 -3.80 18.16
C ARG A 1076 -1.96 -4.03 18.76
N ILE A 1077 -2.36 -5.31 18.91
CA ILE A 1077 -3.64 -5.69 19.51
C ILE A 1077 -3.71 -5.25 20.98
N SER A 1078 -2.60 -5.41 21.72
CA SER A 1078 -2.51 -5.01 23.13
C SER A 1078 -2.82 -3.51 23.32
N ARG A 1079 -2.26 -2.62 22.48
CA ARG A 1079 -2.57 -1.17 22.52
C ARG A 1079 -4.06 -0.86 22.34
N CYS A 1080 -4.73 -1.58 21.43
CA CYS A 1080 -6.17 -1.40 21.22
C CYS A 1080 -6.98 -1.89 22.43
N ALA A 1081 -6.58 -2.98 23.04
CA ALA A 1081 -7.25 -3.48 24.24
C ALA A 1081 -7.03 -2.58 25.45
N PHE A 1082 -5.84 -1.98 25.63
CA PHE A 1082 -5.60 -1.01 26.71
C PHE A 1082 -6.51 0.21 26.58
N ARG A 1083 -6.71 0.69 25.34
CA ARG A 1083 -7.71 1.72 25.07
C ARG A 1083 -9.12 1.27 25.49
N LYS A 1084 -9.54 0.07 25.10
CA LYS A 1084 -10.87 -0.46 25.46
C LYS A 1084 -11.02 -0.61 26.98
N ALA A 1085 -9.97 -1.06 27.67
CA ALA A 1085 -9.95 -1.18 29.11
C ALA A 1085 -10.13 0.19 29.78
N TRP A 1086 -9.43 1.22 29.29
CA TRP A 1086 -9.60 2.60 29.75
C TRP A 1086 -11.00 3.16 29.46
N ASP A 1087 -11.46 3.03 28.21
CA ASP A 1087 -12.78 3.53 27.79
C ASP A 1087 -13.91 2.85 28.59
N SER A 1088 -13.79 1.55 28.85
CA SER A 1088 -14.72 0.80 29.71
C SER A 1088 -14.69 1.27 31.16
N LEU A 1089 -13.50 1.57 31.68
CA LEU A 1089 -13.32 1.98 33.06
C LEU A 1089 -13.92 3.36 33.30
N ILE A 1090 -13.67 4.32 32.40
CA ILE A 1090 -14.30 5.65 32.43
C ILE A 1090 -15.82 5.53 32.29
N SER A 1091 -16.31 4.60 31.47
CA SER A 1091 -17.76 4.43 31.27
C SER A 1091 -18.45 3.78 32.48
N SER A 1092 -17.72 3.05 33.31
CA SER A 1092 -18.26 2.34 34.48
C SER A 1092 -18.31 3.16 35.78
N GLN A 1093 -17.74 4.37 35.77
CA GLN A 1093 -17.67 5.27 36.92
C GLN A 1093 -18.29 6.62 36.61
#